data_AF-A0A6S6XXZ6-F1
#
_entry.id   AF-A0A6S6XXZ6-F1
#
_cell.length_a   1.000
_cell.length_b   1.000
_cell.length_c   1.000
_cell.angle_alpha   90.00
_cell.angle_beta   90.00
_cell.angle_gamma   90.00
#
_symmetry.space_group_name_H-M   'P 1'
#
loop_
_entity.id
_entity.type
_entity.pdbx_description
1 polymer ?
#
loop_
_entity_poly.entity_id
_entity_poly.type
_entity_poly.pdbx_seq_one_letter_code
_entity_poly.pdbx_strand_id
1 'polypeptide(L)'
;MSRFLIRLAGRRLFPLCTLLCWVAFSGQAFAAPTLPTLNVGTPNPLPLAVNSPETFVPAKSKAPAGAPNVVVVLLDDVGFGAAGTFGGPAPTPTLDALAKTGLRYNRFHTTGICSPTRAALLTGRNSHAVGVGNVMNTPAPYPGRTGFMPASAATIAEVLRQNGYATSLFGKWHLTPQSEETPAGPFDRWPVRMGFDKFYGFLDGESHQYEPVLIDGTTPVVRPDKANYHLTEDLADHAIDWMRQRRDLAPGQPFFVYFAPGATHAPFHVPKEWIDRFRGKFDQGWDKVREEILARQKAQGVVPSDTVLTPRPAELPAWDSLSPERKRVAARLMEVYAGFLAHTDAQIGRLVGALSNMGELDNTLFIYIVGDNGASAEGGVYGTLNIMGSLQGVSLSAEQALVRIDEIGTTKSYPHYPAGWAWAMNTPLQWTKTVASHLGATRNPMVVSWPKRIKDQGGLRSQFSFVSDIASTIMEAAGIAAPALVNGVAQQPIDGVSLIYSFDNAKAKELHTTQYFEIFGNRAIYHNGWIASAFHGRPPWALLNAKKRGFDEDVWELYHLDHDYSQANDLAKTEPAKLQTMKDMFWVEAGRNQVLPLVSDIGALRLNIYGKRTHFTFHEGFDGLMENSMPLIAGRSHRLSADLVMPTTGGEGVIAALGGDSGGWTLYVDHDGVPNYLYNLFNVEHLVLKGKVPLPAGPAKLEVDFAYDGGGWAKGAKVTLKINGAEVASGRMNRTVPMFFSIDENFDIGTDSGSPVGDYRPNYRFSGRISEVALDLQ
;
A
#
# COMPACT_ATOMS: atom_id res chain seq x y z
N MET A 1 6.02 -60.36 9.60
CA MET A 1 5.81 -61.82 9.77
C MET A 1 4.42 -62.04 10.33
N SER A 2 3.70 -63.05 9.80
CA SER A 2 2.70 -63.94 10.45
C SER A 2 1.52 -63.30 11.24
N ARG A 3 0.25 -63.45 10.82
CA ARG A 3 -0.63 -64.67 10.89
C ARG A 3 -0.88 -65.16 12.34
N PHE A 4 -2.06 -65.59 12.82
CA PHE A 4 -3.43 -65.85 12.31
C PHE A 4 -4.36 -65.90 13.58
N LEU A 5 -5.61 -65.40 13.64
CA LEU A 5 -6.90 -65.93 13.12
C LEU A 5 -7.51 -67.17 13.82
N ILE A 6 -8.60 -66.97 14.59
CA ILE A 6 -9.68 -67.94 14.97
C ILE A 6 -10.96 -67.12 15.27
N ARG A 7 -12.21 -67.35 14.81
CA ARG A 7 -12.80 -68.06 13.63
C ARG A 7 -13.82 -69.21 13.85
N LEU A 8 -14.87 -69.00 14.65
CA LEU A 8 -16.17 -69.73 14.61
C LEU A 8 -17.29 -68.69 14.39
N ALA A 9 -18.07 -68.59 13.29
CA ALA A 9 -18.81 -69.57 12.47
C ALA A 9 -19.95 -70.25 13.24
N GLY A 10 -21.23 -70.29 12.83
CA GLY A 10 -22.00 -69.75 11.68
C GLY A 10 -23.51 -69.99 11.99
N ARG A 11 -24.54 -69.83 11.14
CA ARG A 11 -24.75 -69.61 9.69
C ARG A 11 -26.18 -69.08 9.46
N ARG A 12 -26.44 -68.53 8.24
CA ARG A 12 -27.63 -68.64 7.34
C ARG A 12 -27.97 -67.24 6.74
N LEU A 13 -28.27 -67.03 5.45
CA LEU A 13 -28.48 -67.94 4.29
C LEU A 13 -28.30 -67.14 2.95
N PHE A 14 -27.42 -67.59 2.02
CA PHE A 14 -27.50 -67.49 0.52
C PHE A 14 -27.60 -66.12 -0.23
N PRO A 15 -27.32 -66.05 -1.56
CA PRO A 15 -26.11 -66.54 -2.25
C PRO A 15 -25.52 -65.59 -3.33
N LEU A 16 -24.32 -65.96 -3.80
CA LEU A 16 -23.68 -65.62 -5.10
C LEU A 16 -24.57 -66.08 -6.31
N CYS A 17 -24.37 -65.72 -7.60
CA CYS A 17 -23.20 -65.19 -8.31
C CYS A 17 -23.49 -64.62 -9.74
N THR A 18 -22.69 -63.62 -10.15
CA THR A 18 -22.03 -63.41 -11.48
C THR A 18 -22.74 -63.35 -12.86
N LEU A 19 -22.45 -62.20 -13.52
CA LEU A 19 -21.90 -61.97 -14.88
C LEU A 19 -22.78 -61.73 -16.13
N LEU A 20 -22.29 -60.74 -16.90
CA LEU A 20 -22.39 -60.49 -18.36
C LEU A 20 -23.76 -60.15 -18.98
N CYS A 21 -23.90 -58.89 -19.42
CA CYS A 21 -24.04 -58.55 -20.85
C CYS A 21 -23.85 -57.04 -21.12
N TRP A 22 -23.43 -56.71 -22.34
CA TRP A 22 -23.42 -55.33 -22.88
C TRP A 22 -24.83 -54.85 -23.22
N VAL A 23 -25.15 -53.58 -22.97
CA VAL A 23 -26.18 -52.81 -23.71
C VAL A 23 -25.67 -51.37 -23.94
N ALA A 24 -26.06 -50.80 -25.08
CA ALA A 24 -25.54 -49.55 -25.63
C ALA A 24 -25.92 -48.27 -24.86
N PHE A 25 -25.17 -47.20 -25.15
CA PHE A 25 -25.51 -45.81 -24.81
C PHE A 25 -26.88 -45.42 -25.35
N SER A 26 -27.75 -44.93 -24.46
CA SER A 26 -28.78 -43.94 -24.79
C SER A 26 -28.73 -42.84 -23.72
N GLY A 27 -28.67 -41.59 -24.15
CA GLY A 27 -28.28 -40.48 -23.27
C GLY A 27 -29.33 -40.13 -22.22
N GLN A 28 -28.90 -39.95 -20.98
CA GLN A 28 -29.58 -39.10 -20.01
C GLN A 28 -28.57 -38.08 -19.47
N ALA A 29 -28.83 -36.80 -19.73
CA ALA A 29 -28.12 -35.72 -19.07
C ALA A 29 -28.52 -35.72 -17.59
N PHE A 30 -27.53 -35.76 -16.68
CA PHE A 30 -27.78 -35.50 -15.27
C PHE A 30 -28.12 -34.02 -15.09
N ALA A 31 -29.41 -33.71 -15.04
CA ALA A 31 -29.87 -32.39 -14.64
C ALA A 31 -29.42 -32.12 -13.19
N ALA A 32 -28.88 -30.93 -12.95
CA ALA A 32 -28.57 -30.46 -11.60
C ALA A 32 -29.84 -30.45 -10.74
N PRO A 33 -29.74 -30.63 -9.41
CA PRO A 33 -30.90 -30.60 -8.54
C PRO A 33 -31.51 -29.20 -8.52
N THR A 34 -32.57 -29.01 -9.31
CA THR A 34 -33.43 -27.82 -9.22
C THR A 34 -34.03 -27.75 -7.83
N LEU A 35 -33.76 -26.65 -7.11
CA LEU A 35 -34.40 -26.35 -5.84
C LEU A 35 -35.93 -26.45 -6.00
N PRO A 36 -36.67 -26.95 -4.99
CA PRO A 36 -38.12 -27.11 -5.09
C PRO A 36 -38.76 -25.74 -5.33
N THR A 37 -39.37 -25.57 -6.51
CA THR A 37 -40.18 -24.40 -6.82
C THR A 37 -41.38 -24.39 -5.88
N LEU A 38 -41.50 -23.34 -5.07
CA LEU A 38 -42.72 -23.13 -4.28
C LEU A 38 -43.90 -23.06 -5.26
N ASN A 39 -44.87 -23.97 -5.11
CA ASN A 39 -46.11 -23.91 -5.85
C ASN A 39 -47.00 -22.83 -5.24
N VAL A 40 -46.64 -21.56 -5.50
CA VAL A 40 -47.46 -20.41 -5.15
C VAL A 40 -48.72 -20.51 -6.00
N GLY A 41 -49.84 -20.89 -5.37
CA GLY A 41 -51.10 -21.12 -6.08
C GLY A 41 -51.50 -19.92 -6.93
N THR A 42 -52.19 -20.17 -8.05
CA THR A 42 -52.60 -19.14 -9.01
C THR A 42 -53.20 -17.93 -8.29
N PRO A 43 -52.54 -16.75 -8.31
CA PRO A 43 -53.01 -15.61 -7.56
C PRO A 43 -54.35 -15.17 -8.14
N ASN A 44 -55.36 -15.08 -7.28
CA ASN A 44 -56.67 -14.57 -7.66
C ASN A 44 -56.50 -13.06 -7.89
N PRO A 45 -56.57 -12.54 -9.14
CA PRO A 45 -56.19 -11.16 -9.42
C PRO A 45 -57.35 -10.24 -9.05
N LEU A 46 -57.49 -9.93 -7.76
CA LEU A 46 -58.19 -8.73 -7.35
C LEU A 46 -57.38 -7.55 -7.89
N PRO A 47 -57.93 -6.70 -8.78
CA PRO A 47 -57.22 -5.53 -9.25
C PRO A 47 -57.09 -4.53 -8.11
N LEU A 48 -55.94 -4.58 -7.42
CA LEU A 48 -55.49 -3.52 -6.52
C LEU A 48 -55.21 -2.29 -7.39
N ALA A 49 -56.24 -1.46 -7.56
CA ALA A 49 -56.13 -0.14 -8.15
C ALA A 49 -55.36 0.78 -7.19
N VAL A 50 -54.04 0.64 -7.18
CA VAL A 50 -53.14 1.57 -6.50
C VAL A 50 -52.93 2.74 -7.42
N ASN A 51 -53.50 3.90 -7.06
CA ASN A 51 -53.15 5.15 -7.71
C ASN A 51 -51.66 5.41 -7.46
N SER A 52 -50.86 5.43 -8.53
CA SER A 52 -49.49 5.93 -8.44
C SER A 52 -49.52 7.35 -7.83
N PRO A 53 -48.71 7.65 -6.81
CA PRO A 53 -48.61 9.02 -6.31
C PRO A 53 -48.11 9.92 -7.44
N GLU A 54 -48.55 11.18 -7.46
CA GLU A 54 -48.10 12.18 -8.45
C GLU A 54 -46.58 12.35 -8.49
N THR A 55 -45.90 11.99 -7.39
CA THR A 55 -44.44 11.84 -7.33
C THR A 55 -44.06 10.52 -6.65
N PHE A 56 -43.26 9.70 -7.34
CA PHE A 56 -42.59 8.55 -6.75
C PHE A 56 -41.16 8.93 -6.39
N VAL A 57 -40.87 9.03 -5.08
CA VAL A 57 -39.50 9.17 -4.57
C VAL A 57 -39.07 7.82 -4.00
N PRO A 58 -38.09 7.13 -4.60
CA PRO A 58 -37.56 5.89 -4.06
C PRO A 58 -37.07 6.10 -2.62
N ALA A 59 -37.48 5.20 -1.71
CA ALA A 59 -37.01 5.24 -0.33
C ALA A 59 -35.49 4.98 -0.30
N LYS A 60 -34.71 6.01 -0.01
CA LYS A 60 -33.26 5.91 0.26
C LYS A 60 -33.03 5.83 1.77
N SER A 61 -32.03 5.05 2.17
CA SER A 61 -31.47 5.13 3.53
C SER A 61 -31.02 6.57 3.80
N LYS A 62 -31.33 7.09 4.99
CA LYS A 62 -30.95 8.44 5.42
C LYS A 62 -30.00 8.33 6.59
N ALA A 63 -28.94 9.15 6.57
CA ALA A 63 -28.06 9.29 7.72
C ALA A 63 -28.82 9.78 8.96
N PRO A 64 -28.38 9.42 10.17
CA PRO A 64 -28.98 9.93 11.40
C PRO A 64 -28.98 11.46 11.46
N ALA A 65 -30.00 12.02 12.11
CA ALA A 65 -30.20 13.47 12.14
C ALA A 65 -29.03 14.20 12.80
N GLY A 66 -28.40 15.11 12.06
CA GLY A 66 -27.26 15.90 12.55
C GLY A 66 -25.90 15.22 12.45
N ALA A 67 -25.81 14.02 11.86
CA ALA A 67 -24.56 13.33 11.60
C ALA A 67 -23.58 14.23 10.79
N PRO A 68 -22.27 14.18 11.07
CA PRO A 68 -21.28 15.05 10.42
C PRO A 68 -20.85 14.48 9.05
N ASN A 69 -20.30 15.35 8.20
CA ASN A 69 -19.41 14.88 7.14
C ASN A 69 -18.15 14.29 7.80
N VAL A 70 -17.48 13.37 7.13
CA VAL A 70 -16.28 12.71 7.65
C VAL A 70 -15.17 12.81 6.60
N VAL A 71 -14.03 13.36 6.99
CA VAL A 71 -12.83 13.36 6.15
C VAL A 71 -11.69 12.74 6.94
N VAL A 72 -11.16 11.63 6.44
CA VAL A 72 -9.97 10.96 7.00
C VAL A 72 -8.83 11.15 6.02
N VAL A 73 -7.80 11.85 6.47
CA VAL A 73 -6.50 11.96 5.80
C VAL A 73 -5.54 10.95 6.43
N LEU A 74 -4.84 10.19 5.58
CA LEU A 74 -3.79 9.25 5.98
C LEU A 74 -2.59 9.39 5.04
N LEU A 75 -1.44 9.83 5.53
CA LEU A 75 -0.20 9.84 4.73
C LEU A 75 0.57 8.53 4.89
N ASP A 76 1.52 8.30 3.99
CA ASP A 76 2.41 7.13 4.00
C ASP A 76 3.75 7.47 4.63
N ASP A 77 4.30 6.53 5.42
CA ASP A 77 5.70 6.55 5.87
C ASP A 77 6.18 7.83 6.58
N VAL A 78 5.28 8.59 7.21
CA VAL A 78 5.67 9.78 7.98
C VAL A 78 5.97 9.43 9.43
N GLY A 79 7.18 9.73 9.88
CA GLY A 79 7.56 9.55 11.27
C GLY A 79 6.97 10.56 12.26
N PHE A 80 6.88 10.16 13.53
CA PHE A 80 6.30 10.96 14.62
C PHE A 80 6.91 12.37 14.77
N GLY A 81 8.20 12.50 14.53
CA GLY A 81 8.98 13.74 14.56
C GLY A 81 9.20 14.41 13.21
N ALA A 82 8.41 14.11 12.17
CA ALA A 82 8.55 14.74 10.85
C ALA A 82 7.77 16.07 10.72
N ALA A 83 6.51 16.10 11.19
CA ALA A 83 5.63 17.26 11.05
C ALA A 83 5.87 18.34 12.12
N GLY A 84 5.90 19.61 11.72
CA GLY A 84 6.20 20.77 12.58
C GLY A 84 5.21 20.97 13.74
N THR A 85 3.95 20.57 13.54
CA THR A 85 2.89 20.54 14.57
C THR A 85 3.24 19.62 15.75
N PHE A 86 4.15 18.67 15.55
CA PHE A 86 4.69 17.72 16.53
C PHE A 86 6.22 17.84 16.67
N GLY A 87 6.75 19.05 16.45
CA GLY A 87 8.15 19.42 16.66
C GLY A 87 9.13 19.05 15.52
N GLY A 88 8.63 18.47 14.43
CA GLY A 88 9.44 18.08 13.28
C GLY A 88 9.99 19.24 12.43
N PRO A 89 10.88 18.95 11.48
CA PRO A 89 11.50 19.96 10.62
C PRO A 89 10.62 20.39 9.43
N ALA A 90 9.62 19.61 9.03
CA ALA A 90 8.76 19.94 7.89
C ALA A 90 7.58 20.85 8.34
N PRO A 91 7.40 22.05 7.75
CA PRO A 91 6.27 22.91 8.06
C PRO A 91 4.97 22.29 7.54
N THR A 92 3.97 22.20 8.42
CA THR A 92 2.64 21.62 8.14
C THR A 92 1.53 22.60 8.58
N PRO A 93 1.41 23.77 7.91
CA PRO A 93 0.51 24.85 8.33
C PRO A 93 -0.99 24.47 8.30
N THR A 94 -1.41 23.52 7.46
CA THR A 94 -2.78 23.01 7.46
C THR A 94 -3.04 22.16 8.70
N LEU A 95 -2.12 21.24 9.01
CA LEU A 95 -2.17 20.46 10.25
C LEU A 95 -2.15 21.37 11.50
N ASP A 96 -1.35 22.45 11.49
CA ASP A 96 -1.35 23.47 12.55
C ASP A 96 -2.70 24.19 12.70
N ALA A 97 -3.37 24.52 11.58
CA ALA A 97 -4.67 25.19 11.59
C ALA A 97 -5.80 24.28 12.10
N LEU A 98 -5.79 23.01 11.69
CA LEU A 98 -6.69 21.98 12.20
C LEU A 98 -6.41 21.70 13.70
N ALA A 99 -5.14 21.64 14.11
CA ALA A 99 -4.76 21.45 15.51
C ALA A 99 -5.23 22.60 16.40
N LYS A 100 -5.12 23.86 15.94
CA LYS A 100 -5.62 25.04 16.68
C LYS A 100 -7.12 25.04 16.92
N THR A 101 -7.91 24.43 16.02
CA THR A 101 -9.38 24.36 16.12
C THR A 101 -9.90 23.03 16.67
N GLY A 102 -9.03 22.04 16.77
CA GLY A 102 -9.32 20.69 17.21
C GLY A 102 -8.38 20.20 18.32
N LEU A 103 -8.02 18.93 18.25
CA LEU A 103 -7.24 18.19 19.25
C LEU A 103 -6.02 17.52 18.61
N ARG A 104 -4.89 17.54 19.32
CA ARG A 104 -3.67 16.78 18.97
C ARG A 104 -3.59 15.50 19.81
N TYR A 105 -3.32 14.37 19.18
CA TYR A 105 -3.07 13.09 19.84
C TYR A 105 -1.59 12.73 19.69
N ASN A 106 -0.91 12.52 20.82
CA ASN A 106 0.51 12.14 20.85
C ASN A 106 0.74 10.65 21.15
N ARG A 107 -0.26 9.95 21.67
CA ARG A 107 -0.26 8.49 21.96
C ARG A 107 -1.26 7.72 21.09
N PHE A 108 -1.41 8.16 19.84
CA PHE A 108 -2.08 7.40 18.78
C PHE A 108 -1.09 6.42 18.14
N HIS A 109 -1.55 5.20 17.83
CA HIS A 109 -0.70 4.13 17.28
C HIS A 109 -1.35 3.45 16.08
N THR A 110 -0.52 2.98 15.17
CA THR A 110 -0.85 2.19 13.99
C THR A 110 -0.11 0.84 14.07
N THR A 111 -0.30 -0.04 13.09
CA THR A 111 0.22 -1.43 13.18
C THR A 111 1.75 -1.53 13.06
N GLY A 112 2.39 -0.55 12.44
CA GLY A 112 3.82 -0.59 12.09
C GLY A 112 4.14 -0.85 10.62
N ILE A 113 3.13 -1.13 9.76
CA ILE A 113 3.25 -1.14 8.30
C ILE A 113 1.90 -0.83 7.59
N CYS A 114 1.96 -0.37 6.35
CA CYS A 114 0.86 0.25 5.61
C CYS A 114 -0.44 -0.57 5.45
N SER A 115 -0.44 -1.70 4.74
CA SER A 115 -1.68 -2.47 4.49
C SER A 115 -2.40 -2.93 5.77
N PRO A 116 -1.70 -3.51 6.77
CA PRO A 116 -2.31 -3.86 8.05
C PRO A 116 -2.93 -2.64 8.76
N THR A 117 -2.29 -1.47 8.73
CA THR A 117 -2.88 -0.23 9.27
C THR A 117 -4.17 0.15 8.54
N ARG A 118 -4.18 0.07 7.20
CA ARG A 118 -5.36 0.43 6.38
C ARG A 118 -6.52 -0.54 6.62
N ALA A 119 -6.23 -1.83 6.73
CA ALA A 119 -7.23 -2.84 7.11
C ALA A 119 -7.83 -2.54 8.48
N ALA A 120 -6.99 -2.24 9.49
CA ALA A 120 -7.45 -1.93 10.84
C ALA A 120 -8.25 -0.63 10.92
N LEU A 121 -7.80 0.45 10.23
CA LEU A 121 -8.50 1.72 10.11
C LEU A 121 -9.91 1.54 9.56
N LEU A 122 -10.01 0.84 8.42
CA LEU A 122 -11.25 0.75 7.67
C LEU A 122 -12.22 -0.28 8.27
N THR A 123 -11.75 -1.31 8.97
CA THR A 123 -12.64 -2.34 9.54
C THR A 123 -12.94 -2.15 11.03
N GLY A 124 -12.19 -1.31 11.75
CA GLY A 124 -12.30 -1.17 13.20
C GLY A 124 -11.83 -2.41 13.98
N ARG A 125 -11.03 -3.27 13.36
CA ARG A 125 -10.61 -4.58 13.88
C ARG A 125 -9.11 -4.75 13.81
N ASN A 126 -8.58 -5.70 14.54
CA ASN A 126 -7.17 -6.04 14.43
C ASN A 126 -6.84 -6.63 13.04
N SER A 127 -5.72 -6.22 12.45
CA SER A 127 -5.39 -6.50 11.05
C SER A 127 -5.23 -7.99 10.75
N HIS A 128 -4.62 -8.76 11.66
CA HIS A 128 -4.55 -10.23 11.55
C HIS A 128 -5.93 -10.90 11.68
N ALA A 129 -6.88 -10.35 12.46
CA ALA A 129 -8.23 -10.93 12.59
C ALA A 129 -9.05 -10.83 11.28
N VAL A 130 -8.65 -9.91 10.39
CA VAL A 130 -9.23 -9.69 9.06
C VAL A 130 -8.33 -10.17 7.91
N GLY A 131 -7.29 -10.97 8.20
CA GLY A 131 -6.45 -11.62 7.18
C GLY A 131 -5.27 -10.79 6.63
N VAL A 132 -5.05 -9.57 7.15
CA VAL A 132 -4.04 -8.61 6.68
C VAL A 132 -2.98 -8.36 7.76
N GLY A 133 -2.36 -9.42 8.27
CA GLY A 133 -1.25 -9.33 9.23
C GLY A 133 0.11 -9.00 8.60
N ASN A 134 0.23 -9.09 7.28
CA ASN A 134 1.41 -8.71 6.49
C ASN A 134 1.02 -7.60 5.48
N VAL A 135 2.02 -6.96 4.87
CA VAL A 135 1.80 -6.15 3.66
C VAL A 135 1.26 -7.04 2.52
N MET A 136 0.37 -6.51 1.67
CA MET A 136 -0.34 -7.29 0.64
C MET A 136 0.59 -7.99 -0.37
N ASN A 137 1.79 -7.44 -0.56
CA ASN A 137 2.85 -7.97 -1.43
C ASN A 137 3.56 -9.21 -0.85
N THR A 138 3.28 -9.58 0.41
CA THR A 138 3.90 -10.73 1.10
C THR A 138 2.86 -11.59 1.84
N PRO A 139 1.83 -12.12 1.15
CA PRO A 139 0.81 -12.95 1.77
C PRO A 139 1.41 -14.29 2.21
N ALA A 140 0.84 -14.87 3.27
CA ALA A 140 1.23 -16.17 3.80
C ALA A 140 0.00 -17.10 3.89
N PRO A 141 0.17 -18.43 3.77
CA PRO A 141 -0.93 -19.40 3.74
C PRO A 141 -1.54 -19.68 5.13
N TYR A 142 -1.72 -18.65 5.95
CA TYR A 142 -2.23 -18.71 7.32
C TYR A 142 -3.41 -17.75 7.48
N PRO A 143 -4.46 -18.08 8.26
CA PRO A 143 -5.71 -17.32 8.29
C PRO A 143 -5.55 -15.81 8.48
N GLY A 144 -4.65 -15.37 9.38
CA GLY A 144 -4.45 -13.96 9.65
C GLY A 144 -3.51 -13.21 8.70
N ARG A 145 -2.98 -13.85 7.65
CA ARG A 145 -2.00 -13.26 6.71
C ARG A 145 -2.25 -13.62 5.24
N THR A 146 -3.46 -14.07 4.90
CA THR A 146 -3.80 -14.49 3.54
C THR A 146 -3.74 -13.34 2.53
N GLY A 147 -3.93 -12.09 2.99
CA GLY A 147 -4.19 -10.94 2.13
C GLY A 147 -5.65 -10.84 1.67
N PHE A 148 -6.53 -11.76 2.07
CA PHE A 148 -7.94 -11.78 1.65
C PHE A 148 -8.84 -11.38 2.81
N MET A 149 -9.28 -10.12 2.83
CA MET A 149 -10.30 -9.67 3.80
C MET A 149 -11.61 -10.46 3.62
N PRO A 150 -12.24 -10.91 4.73
CA PRO A 150 -13.50 -11.64 4.70
C PRO A 150 -14.72 -10.71 4.72
N ALA A 151 -15.85 -11.16 4.17
CA ALA A 151 -17.12 -10.40 4.19
C ALA A 151 -17.71 -10.20 5.60
N SER A 152 -17.20 -10.91 6.62
CA SER A 152 -17.50 -10.69 8.04
C SER A 152 -16.74 -9.52 8.65
N ALA A 153 -15.88 -8.84 7.89
CA ALA A 153 -15.15 -7.64 8.27
C ALA A 153 -15.49 -6.47 7.33
N ALA A 154 -16.77 -6.08 7.31
CA ALA A 154 -17.22 -4.93 6.51
C ALA A 154 -16.48 -3.65 6.92
N THR A 155 -16.19 -2.81 5.92
CA THR A 155 -15.52 -1.52 6.09
C THR A 155 -16.47 -0.46 6.64
N ILE A 156 -15.92 0.57 7.27
CA ILE A 156 -16.63 1.77 7.67
C ILE A 156 -17.28 2.47 6.48
N ALA A 157 -16.66 2.40 5.29
CA ALA A 157 -17.28 2.90 4.05
C ALA A 157 -18.59 2.16 3.76
N GLU A 158 -18.60 0.82 3.81
CA GLU A 158 -19.82 0.06 3.56
C GLU A 158 -20.90 0.31 4.64
N VAL A 159 -20.50 0.40 5.91
CA VAL A 159 -21.41 0.71 7.01
C VAL A 159 -22.03 2.10 6.83
N LEU A 160 -21.23 3.13 6.52
CA LEU A 160 -21.72 4.48 6.28
C LEU A 160 -22.63 4.57 5.05
N ARG A 161 -22.25 3.90 3.94
CA ARG A 161 -23.03 3.85 2.69
C ARG A 161 -24.42 3.25 2.91
N GLN A 162 -24.52 2.14 3.64
CA GLN A 162 -25.82 1.55 4.00
C GLN A 162 -26.65 2.42 4.96
N ASN A 163 -25.99 3.29 5.73
CA ASN A 163 -26.61 4.31 6.57
C ASN A 163 -26.71 5.69 5.87
N GLY A 164 -26.78 5.73 4.54
CA GLY A 164 -27.18 6.92 3.79
C GLY A 164 -26.09 7.98 3.55
N TYR A 165 -24.83 7.71 3.88
CA TYR A 165 -23.70 8.54 3.43
C TYR A 165 -23.41 8.33 1.95
N ALA A 166 -22.84 9.34 1.29
CA ALA A 166 -22.09 9.15 0.05
C ALA A 166 -20.61 8.87 0.41
N THR A 167 -19.97 7.89 -0.22
CA THR A 167 -18.62 7.45 0.19
C THR A 167 -17.59 7.57 -0.95
N SER A 168 -16.36 7.97 -0.63
CA SER A 168 -15.29 8.13 -1.62
C SER A 168 -13.89 7.84 -1.07
N LEU A 169 -13.02 7.35 -1.94
CA LEU A 169 -11.58 7.19 -1.71
C LEU A 169 -10.79 7.91 -2.81
N PHE A 170 -9.84 8.74 -2.41
CA PHE A 170 -8.87 9.39 -3.30
C PHE A 170 -7.43 9.04 -2.87
N GLY A 171 -6.70 8.30 -3.72
CA GLY A 171 -5.33 7.85 -3.48
C GLY A 171 -5.17 6.33 -3.30
N LYS A 172 -4.24 5.92 -2.44
CA LYS A 172 -3.78 4.54 -2.23
C LYS A 172 -4.79 3.67 -1.49
N TRP A 173 -5.14 2.54 -2.10
CA TRP A 173 -5.96 1.50 -1.47
C TRP A 173 -5.13 0.51 -0.64
N HIS A 174 -4.22 -0.21 -1.29
CA HIS A 174 -3.30 -1.23 -0.72
C HIS A 174 -3.98 -2.33 0.10
N LEU A 175 -5.13 -2.79 -0.36
CA LEU A 175 -5.95 -3.83 0.26
C LEU A 175 -6.62 -4.79 -0.75
N THR A 176 -6.29 -4.68 -2.05
CA THR A 176 -6.64 -5.69 -3.06
C THR A 176 -5.56 -6.78 -3.02
N PRO A 177 -5.89 -8.09 -3.00
CA PRO A 177 -4.90 -9.14 -3.18
C PRO A 177 -4.28 -9.04 -4.58
N GLN A 178 -2.96 -9.20 -4.72
CA GLN A 178 -2.26 -9.08 -6.02
C GLN A 178 -2.88 -9.93 -7.14
N SER A 179 -3.43 -11.12 -6.82
CA SER A 179 -4.12 -11.97 -7.80
C SER A 179 -5.45 -11.43 -8.32
N GLU A 180 -6.01 -10.39 -7.67
CA GLU A 180 -7.24 -9.69 -8.03
C GLU A 180 -6.95 -8.30 -8.63
N GLU A 181 -5.68 -7.88 -8.71
CA GLU A 181 -5.20 -6.65 -9.36
C GLU A 181 -5.05 -6.87 -10.88
N THR A 182 -6.15 -7.27 -11.51
CA THR A 182 -6.24 -7.50 -12.96
C THR A 182 -7.57 -6.97 -13.50
N PRO A 183 -7.65 -6.57 -14.79
CA PRO A 183 -8.92 -6.21 -15.43
C PRO A 183 -9.89 -7.40 -15.60
N ALA A 184 -9.48 -8.63 -15.26
CA ALA A 184 -10.35 -9.81 -15.28
C ALA A 184 -11.15 -9.99 -13.98
N GLY A 185 -10.82 -9.28 -12.89
CA GLY A 185 -11.41 -9.46 -11.57
C GLY A 185 -10.99 -10.77 -10.88
N PRO A 186 -11.74 -11.25 -9.86
CA PRO A 186 -12.99 -10.68 -9.35
C PRO A 186 -12.74 -9.36 -8.61
N PHE A 187 -13.52 -8.33 -8.93
CA PHE A 187 -13.36 -6.98 -8.35
C PHE A 187 -13.81 -6.87 -6.87
N ASP A 188 -13.99 -7.98 -6.16
CA ASP A 188 -14.68 -8.04 -4.87
C ASP A 188 -13.98 -7.25 -3.76
N ARG A 189 -12.65 -7.17 -3.80
CA ARG A 189 -11.83 -6.42 -2.81
C ARG A 189 -11.33 -5.06 -3.32
N TRP A 190 -11.81 -4.62 -4.48
CA TRP A 190 -11.56 -3.27 -4.98
C TRP A 190 -12.40 -2.24 -4.19
N PRO A 191 -11.96 -0.97 -4.07
CA PRO A 191 -12.64 0.03 -3.25
C PRO A 191 -14.15 0.14 -3.51
N VAL A 192 -14.59 0.08 -4.78
CA VAL A 192 -16.01 0.21 -5.15
C VAL A 192 -16.89 -1.00 -4.82
N ARG A 193 -16.28 -2.13 -4.46
CA ARG A 193 -16.99 -3.29 -3.86
C ARG A 193 -16.81 -3.37 -2.35
N MET A 194 -15.83 -2.65 -1.81
CA MET A 194 -15.55 -2.50 -0.39
C MET A 194 -16.17 -1.22 0.23
N GLY A 195 -17.27 -0.74 -0.36
CA GLY A 195 -18.15 0.26 0.23
C GLY A 195 -17.96 1.71 -0.22
N PHE A 196 -17.10 1.99 -1.19
CA PHE A 196 -16.92 3.34 -1.76
C PHE A 196 -17.79 3.56 -3.01
N ASP A 197 -18.58 4.63 -3.07
CA ASP A 197 -19.32 5.03 -4.28
C ASP A 197 -18.41 5.63 -5.37
N LYS A 198 -17.25 6.17 -4.97
CA LYS A 198 -16.22 6.69 -5.86
C LYS A 198 -14.83 6.22 -5.42
N PHE A 199 -14.03 5.81 -6.38
CA PHE A 199 -12.59 5.59 -6.21
C PHE A 199 -11.83 6.33 -7.32
N TYR A 200 -10.74 7.00 -6.96
CA TYR A 200 -9.76 7.51 -7.90
C TYR A 200 -8.37 7.47 -7.25
N GLY A 201 -7.43 6.71 -7.82
CA GLY A 201 -6.13 6.50 -7.21
C GLY A 201 -5.48 5.20 -7.67
N PHE A 202 -4.73 4.54 -6.79
CA PHE A 202 -3.93 3.35 -7.14
C PHE A 202 -4.10 2.21 -6.13
N LEU A 203 -3.82 0.98 -6.57
CA LEU A 203 -4.12 -0.24 -5.80
C LEU A 203 -2.95 -0.74 -4.94
N ASP A 204 -1.72 -0.76 -5.46
CA ASP A 204 -0.56 -1.35 -4.78
C ASP A 204 0.09 -0.35 -3.76
N GLY A 205 1.31 -0.66 -3.30
CA GLY A 205 1.96 -0.03 -2.15
C GLY A 205 2.53 1.36 -2.36
N GLU A 206 2.80 1.76 -3.60
CA GLU A 206 3.34 3.08 -3.93
C GLU A 206 2.96 3.49 -5.36
N SER A 207 3.33 4.71 -5.75
CA SER A 207 3.08 5.21 -7.10
C SER A 207 3.99 6.37 -7.47
N HIS A 208 4.48 6.37 -8.71
CA HIS A 208 5.24 7.46 -9.31
C HIS A 208 4.42 8.77 -9.39
N GLN A 209 4.83 9.81 -8.65
CA GLN A 209 3.97 11.00 -8.50
C GLN A 209 3.77 11.86 -9.77
N TYR A 210 4.63 11.72 -10.79
CA TYR A 210 4.50 12.46 -12.06
C TYR A 210 3.90 11.65 -13.21
N GLU A 211 3.93 10.32 -13.13
CA GLU A 211 3.51 9.37 -14.18
C GLU A 211 2.80 8.15 -13.54
N PRO A 212 1.78 8.35 -12.68
CA PRO A 212 1.20 7.27 -11.89
C PRO A 212 0.29 6.36 -12.74
N VAL A 213 0.34 5.05 -12.45
CA VAL A 213 -0.71 4.11 -12.86
C VAL A 213 -1.95 4.33 -12.00
N LEU A 214 -3.05 4.79 -12.62
CA LEU A 214 -4.28 5.17 -11.93
C LEU A 214 -5.49 4.34 -12.34
N ILE A 215 -6.44 4.22 -11.42
CA ILE A 215 -7.74 3.57 -11.56
C ILE A 215 -8.84 4.57 -11.20
N ASP A 216 -9.88 4.66 -12.04
CA ASP A 216 -11.18 5.25 -11.68
C ASP A 216 -12.22 4.14 -11.53
N GLY A 217 -12.69 3.91 -10.31
CA GLY A 217 -13.64 2.84 -9.99
C GLY A 217 -13.07 1.43 -10.16
N THR A 218 -13.15 0.88 -11.38
CA THR A 218 -12.53 -0.39 -11.80
C THR A 218 -11.80 -0.28 -13.15
N THR A 219 -11.63 0.93 -13.67
CA THR A 219 -11.11 1.19 -15.03
C THR A 219 -9.75 1.87 -14.92
N PRO A 220 -8.69 1.32 -15.54
CA PRO A 220 -7.42 2.03 -15.68
C PRO A 220 -7.61 3.37 -16.41
N VAL A 221 -6.96 4.41 -15.91
CA VAL A 221 -7.00 5.76 -16.48
C VAL A 221 -5.60 6.34 -16.56
N VAL A 222 -5.32 6.96 -17.70
CA VAL A 222 -4.08 7.71 -17.92
C VAL A 222 -4.18 9.05 -17.19
N ARG A 223 -3.09 9.50 -16.56
CA ARG A 223 -3.04 10.82 -15.93
C ARG A 223 -3.31 11.96 -16.95
N PRO A 224 -3.89 13.09 -16.53
CA PRO A 224 -4.01 14.28 -17.37
C PRO A 224 -2.68 14.73 -17.99
N ASP A 225 -2.70 15.11 -19.27
CA ASP A 225 -1.58 15.75 -19.95
C ASP A 225 -1.42 17.21 -19.48
N LYS A 226 -0.79 17.37 -18.32
CA LYS A 226 -0.43 18.65 -17.69
C LYS A 226 1.10 18.68 -17.52
N ALA A 227 1.77 19.73 -18.03
CA ALA A 227 3.23 19.83 -17.98
C ALA A 227 3.83 19.85 -16.55
N ASN A 228 3.06 20.33 -15.57
CA ASN A 228 3.40 20.32 -14.15
C ASN A 228 2.47 19.37 -13.37
N TYR A 229 2.12 18.21 -13.95
CA TYR A 229 1.29 17.21 -13.26
C TYR A 229 1.96 16.78 -11.95
N HIS A 230 1.16 16.59 -10.89
CA HIS A 230 1.60 15.90 -9.68
C HIS A 230 0.41 15.23 -8.98
N LEU A 231 0.56 13.96 -8.62
CA LEU A 231 -0.53 13.12 -8.14
C LEU A 231 -1.27 13.71 -6.93
N THR A 232 -0.57 14.25 -5.94
CA THR A 232 -1.20 14.87 -4.76
C THR A 232 -2.09 16.08 -5.09
N GLU A 233 -1.81 16.81 -6.17
CA GLU A 233 -2.63 17.94 -6.61
C GLU A 233 -3.89 17.44 -7.33
N ASP A 234 -3.73 16.41 -8.15
CA ASP A 234 -4.78 15.80 -8.96
C ASP A 234 -5.79 15.01 -8.12
N LEU A 235 -5.31 14.26 -7.13
CA LEU A 235 -6.16 13.65 -6.09
C LEU A 235 -6.96 14.71 -5.32
N ALA A 236 -6.34 15.86 -5.03
CA ALA A 236 -7.00 16.97 -4.34
C ALA A 236 -8.06 17.64 -5.21
N ASP A 237 -7.78 17.87 -6.51
CA ASP A 237 -8.74 18.36 -7.50
C ASP A 237 -9.98 17.44 -7.54
N HIS A 238 -9.75 16.13 -7.74
CA HIS A 238 -10.81 15.12 -7.82
C HIS A 238 -11.64 15.01 -6.52
N ALA A 239 -10.99 15.10 -5.34
CA ALA A 239 -11.69 15.09 -4.06
C ALA A 239 -12.55 16.34 -3.86
N ILE A 240 -12.02 17.52 -4.18
CA ILE A 240 -12.71 18.81 -4.05
C ILE A 240 -13.94 18.88 -4.97
N ASP A 241 -13.79 18.48 -6.23
CA ASP A 241 -14.89 18.54 -7.19
C ASP A 241 -15.97 17.48 -6.90
N TRP A 242 -15.60 16.30 -6.41
CA TRP A 242 -16.58 15.33 -5.92
C TRP A 242 -17.36 15.86 -4.70
N MET A 243 -16.69 16.46 -3.71
CA MET A 243 -17.37 17.04 -2.54
C MET A 243 -18.36 18.15 -2.95
N ARG A 244 -17.96 19.04 -3.86
CA ARG A 244 -18.84 20.09 -4.43
C ARG A 244 -20.06 19.50 -5.12
N GLN A 245 -19.87 18.54 -6.02
CA GLN A 245 -20.96 17.86 -6.72
C GLN A 245 -21.93 17.16 -5.75
N ARG A 246 -21.43 16.56 -4.66
CA ARG A 246 -22.28 15.95 -3.63
C ARG A 246 -23.11 16.99 -2.89
N ARG A 247 -22.50 18.09 -2.46
CA ARG A 247 -23.19 19.22 -1.82
C ARG A 247 -24.29 19.81 -2.72
N ASP A 248 -24.01 19.95 -4.03
CA ASP A 248 -24.94 20.59 -4.97
C ASP A 248 -26.09 19.66 -5.42
N LEU A 249 -25.82 18.37 -5.63
CA LEU A 249 -26.80 17.40 -6.15
C LEU A 249 -27.58 16.66 -5.05
N ALA A 250 -27.04 16.59 -3.82
CA ALA A 250 -27.64 15.91 -2.68
C ALA A 250 -27.47 16.72 -1.38
N PRO A 251 -27.96 17.97 -1.32
CA PRO A 251 -27.80 18.84 -0.15
C PRO A 251 -28.38 18.19 1.12
N GLY A 252 -27.59 18.20 2.18
CA GLY A 252 -27.93 17.57 3.46
C GLY A 252 -27.70 16.05 3.52
N GLN A 253 -27.24 15.39 2.44
CA GLN A 253 -26.65 14.06 2.53
C GLN A 253 -25.18 14.21 3.00
N PRO A 254 -24.78 13.63 4.14
CA PRO A 254 -23.39 13.70 4.57
C PRO A 254 -22.50 12.81 3.71
N PHE A 255 -21.22 13.16 3.62
CA PHE A 255 -20.23 12.39 2.87
C PHE A 255 -19.09 11.86 3.74
N PHE A 256 -18.49 10.76 3.29
CA PHE A 256 -17.23 10.22 3.77
C PHE A 256 -16.17 10.33 2.65
N VAL A 257 -15.06 10.99 2.96
CA VAL A 257 -13.88 11.08 2.09
C VAL A 257 -12.70 10.44 2.82
N TYR A 258 -12.16 9.39 2.23
CA TYR A 258 -10.88 8.82 2.62
C TYR A 258 -9.80 9.32 1.65
N PHE A 259 -8.99 10.29 2.08
CA PHE A 259 -7.94 10.93 1.29
C PHE A 259 -6.58 10.38 1.71
N ALA A 260 -6.03 9.47 0.93
CA ALA A 260 -4.84 8.70 1.28
C ALA A 260 -3.79 8.78 0.17
N PRO A 261 -3.12 9.94 -0.04
CA PRO A 261 -2.44 10.24 -1.29
C PRO A 261 -1.23 9.35 -1.65
N GLY A 262 -0.78 8.46 -0.76
CA GLY A 262 0.48 7.72 -0.93
C GLY A 262 1.73 8.57 -0.79
N ALA A 263 1.54 9.88 -0.56
CA ALA A 263 2.62 10.83 -0.42
C ALA A 263 3.51 10.49 0.78
N THR A 264 4.77 10.89 0.65
CA THR A 264 5.91 10.60 1.55
C THR A 264 6.32 9.13 1.71
N HIS A 265 5.66 8.18 1.02
CA HIS A 265 6.31 6.95 0.58
C HIS A 265 7.38 7.27 -0.49
N ALA A 266 8.25 6.30 -0.78
CA ALA A 266 8.99 6.33 -2.04
C ALA A 266 8.03 6.20 -3.24
N PRO A 267 8.38 6.72 -4.43
CA PRO A 267 9.51 7.58 -4.70
C PRO A 267 9.29 8.99 -4.15
N PHE A 268 10.31 9.59 -3.53
CA PHE A 268 10.20 10.98 -3.08
C PHE A 268 10.25 11.92 -4.27
N HIS A 269 9.07 12.25 -4.82
CA HIS A 269 8.86 13.18 -5.91
C HIS A 269 8.11 14.40 -5.41
N VAL A 270 8.61 15.59 -5.74
CA VAL A 270 7.95 16.86 -5.45
C VAL A 270 8.54 17.95 -6.34
N PRO A 271 7.74 18.94 -6.82
CA PRO A 271 8.25 20.00 -7.67
C PRO A 271 9.43 20.78 -7.04
N LYS A 272 10.36 21.20 -7.90
CA LYS A 272 11.68 21.73 -7.53
C LYS A 272 11.62 22.92 -6.56
N GLU A 273 10.62 23.78 -6.69
CA GLU A 273 10.41 24.94 -5.84
C GLU A 273 9.93 24.59 -4.41
N TRP A 274 9.60 23.33 -4.13
CA TRP A 274 9.42 22.82 -2.77
C TRP A 274 10.72 22.27 -2.20
N ILE A 275 11.51 21.52 -2.99
CA ILE A 275 12.85 21.03 -2.62
C ILE A 275 13.75 22.22 -2.22
N ASP A 276 13.80 23.27 -3.05
CA ASP A 276 14.70 24.41 -2.85
C ASP A 276 14.42 25.20 -1.55
N ARG A 277 13.23 25.06 -0.94
CA ARG A 277 12.89 25.65 0.37
C ARG A 277 13.65 25.01 1.53
N PHE A 278 14.25 23.84 1.33
CA PHE A 278 14.96 23.08 2.35
C PHE A 278 16.48 23.04 2.16
N ARG A 279 16.98 23.64 1.09
CA ARG A 279 18.42 23.68 0.74
C ARG A 279 19.31 24.01 1.95
N GLY A 280 20.17 23.07 2.34
CA GLY A 280 21.13 23.20 3.44
C GLY A 280 20.54 23.07 4.85
N LYS A 281 19.24 22.83 5.03
CA LYS A 281 18.60 22.71 6.36
C LYS A 281 18.87 21.39 7.08
N PHE A 282 19.58 20.46 6.42
CA PHE A 282 19.86 19.11 6.88
C PHE A 282 21.37 18.77 6.89
N ASP A 283 22.24 19.73 6.61
CA ASP A 283 23.71 19.55 6.57
C ASP A 283 24.31 19.18 7.94
N GLN A 284 23.62 19.54 9.04
CA GLN A 284 23.95 19.16 10.42
C GLN A 284 23.69 17.69 10.73
N GLY A 285 22.94 16.99 9.87
CA GLY A 285 22.76 15.54 9.94
C GLY A 285 21.72 15.03 10.93
N TRP A 286 21.37 13.74 10.77
CA TRP A 286 20.30 13.09 11.51
C TRP A 286 20.51 13.08 13.04
N ASP A 287 21.74 12.87 13.51
CA ASP A 287 22.05 12.84 14.94
C ASP A 287 21.70 14.20 15.59
N LYS A 288 22.07 15.32 14.94
CA LYS A 288 21.78 16.66 15.45
C LYS A 288 20.31 17.03 15.31
N VAL A 289 19.68 16.69 14.18
CA VAL A 289 18.24 16.95 13.94
C VAL A 289 17.37 16.25 14.99
N ARG A 290 17.75 15.07 15.50
CA ARG A 290 17.05 14.41 16.62
C ARG A 290 17.03 15.24 17.91
N GLU A 291 18.16 15.84 18.28
CA GLU A 291 18.22 16.74 19.44
C GLU A 291 17.28 17.94 19.26
N GLU A 292 17.30 18.53 18.07
CA GLU A 292 16.48 19.70 17.71
C GLU A 292 14.98 19.39 17.70
N ILE A 293 14.57 18.22 17.19
CA ILE A 293 13.17 17.78 17.21
C ILE A 293 12.70 17.58 18.65
N LEU A 294 13.47 16.88 19.50
CA LEU A 294 13.07 16.69 20.90
C LEU A 294 13.00 18.01 21.68
N ALA A 295 13.94 18.93 21.43
CA ALA A 295 13.89 20.27 22.02
C ALA A 295 12.61 21.02 21.64
N ARG A 296 12.19 20.98 20.36
CA ARG A 296 10.93 21.56 19.89
C ARG A 296 9.70 20.85 20.46
N GLN A 297 9.70 19.51 20.51
CA GLN A 297 8.62 18.72 21.08
C GLN A 297 8.36 19.06 22.55
N LYS A 298 9.43 19.20 23.36
CA LYS A 298 9.33 19.65 24.76
C LYS A 298 8.82 21.09 24.87
N ALA A 299 9.35 22.01 24.06
CA ALA A 299 8.92 23.41 24.05
C ALA A 299 7.44 23.59 23.63
N GLN A 300 6.93 22.75 22.73
CA GLN A 300 5.54 22.72 22.28
C GLN A 300 4.59 21.92 23.21
N GLY A 301 5.13 21.28 24.26
CA GLY A 301 4.37 20.39 25.16
C GLY A 301 3.87 19.09 24.50
N VAL A 302 4.41 18.72 23.34
CA VAL A 302 4.01 17.50 22.59
C VAL A 302 4.42 16.23 23.35
N VAL A 303 5.57 16.29 24.03
CA VAL A 303 6.10 15.21 24.88
C VAL A 303 6.43 15.75 26.28
N PRO A 304 6.41 14.91 27.33
CA PRO A 304 6.85 15.29 28.68
C PRO A 304 8.26 15.92 28.71
N SER A 305 8.49 16.89 29.61
CA SER A 305 9.75 17.65 29.68
C SER A 305 10.97 16.80 30.07
N ASP A 306 10.73 15.68 30.74
CA ASP A 306 11.69 14.64 31.14
C ASP A 306 11.94 13.56 30.07
N THR A 307 11.18 13.55 28.96
CA THR A 307 11.33 12.58 27.86
C THR A 307 12.79 12.44 27.42
N VAL A 308 13.30 11.21 27.38
CA VAL A 308 14.69 10.90 27.03
C VAL A 308 14.80 10.68 25.53
N LEU A 309 15.90 11.12 24.91
CA LEU A 309 16.19 10.77 23.53
C LEU A 309 16.73 9.34 23.47
N THR A 310 16.05 8.45 22.76
CA THR A 310 16.51 7.06 22.62
C THR A 310 17.85 6.98 21.87
N PRO A 311 18.73 6.02 22.24
CA PRO A 311 20.03 5.85 21.62
C PRO A 311 19.92 5.45 20.14
N ARG A 312 21.01 5.62 19.39
CA ARG A 312 21.11 5.15 18.00
C ARG A 312 21.23 3.63 17.98
N PRO A 313 20.46 2.92 17.13
CA PRO A 313 20.72 1.50 16.82
C PRO A 313 22.18 1.30 16.42
N ALA A 314 22.82 0.25 16.95
CA ALA A 314 24.26 0.05 16.82
C ALA A 314 24.72 -0.17 15.37
N GLU A 315 23.81 -0.64 14.52
CA GLU A 315 24.02 -0.90 13.09
C GLU A 315 23.89 0.36 12.22
N LEU A 316 23.40 1.48 12.78
CA LEU A 316 23.33 2.76 12.06
C LEU A 316 24.59 3.61 12.28
N PRO A 317 25.23 4.10 11.19
CA PRO A 317 26.41 4.96 11.29
C PRO A 317 26.06 6.31 11.94
N ALA A 318 27.06 6.91 12.61
CA ALA A 318 26.99 8.32 12.97
C ALA A 318 27.06 9.18 11.70
N TRP A 319 26.39 10.32 11.68
CA TRP A 319 26.50 11.30 10.59
C TRP A 319 27.96 11.63 10.29
N ASP A 320 28.76 11.88 11.33
CA ASP A 320 30.17 12.24 11.18
C ASP A 320 31.10 11.10 10.75
N SER A 321 30.61 9.86 10.69
CA SER A 321 31.34 8.73 10.08
C SER A 321 31.11 8.60 8.56
N LEU A 322 30.21 9.40 7.96
CA LEU A 322 29.98 9.41 6.52
C LEU A 322 31.06 10.18 5.75
N SER A 323 31.32 9.75 4.51
CA SER A 323 32.10 10.53 3.55
C SER A 323 31.36 11.82 3.12
N PRO A 324 32.07 12.85 2.62
CA PRO A 324 31.45 14.10 2.15
C PRO A 324 30.36 13.88 1.08
N GLU A 325 30.57 12.94 0.16
CA GLU A 325 29.64 12.58 -0.92
C GLU A 325 28.35 12.03 -0.34
N ARG A 326 28.47 11.09 0.62
CA ARG A 326 27.33 10.49 1.32
C ARG A 326 26.56 11.54 2.13
N LYS A 327 27.24 12.46 2.84
CA LYS A 327 26.58 13.56 3.55
C LYS A 327 25.75 14.43 2.60
N ARG A 328 26.30 14.83 1.45
CA ARG A 328 25.59 15.67 0.46
C ARG A 328 24.39 14.98 -0.16
N VAL A 329 24.52 13.72 -0.58
CA VAL A 329 23.40 12.93 -1.13
C VAL A 329 22.33 12.69 -0.06
N ALA A 330 22.73 12.32 1.17
CA ALA A 330 21.79 12.11 2.27
C ALA A 330 21.04 13.38 2.68
N ALA A 331 21.70 14.55 2.71
CA ALA A 331 21.05 15.82 2.97
C ALA A 331 20.03 16.15 1.88
N ARG A 332 20.42 16.05 0.59
CA ARG A 332 19.49 16.28 -0.54
C ARG A 332 18.26 15.37 -0.50
N LEU A 333 18.43 14.08 -0.21
CA LEU A 333 17.30 13.15 -0.10
C LEU A 333 16.30 13.57 1.01
N MET A 334 16.81 14.14 2.11
CA MET A 334 15.98 14.68 3.20
C MET A 334 15.31 16.02 2.83
N GLU A 335 15.97 16.87 2.04
CA GLU A 335 15.36 18.09 1.48
C GLU A 335 14.14 17.77 0.60
N VAL A 336 14.25 16.74 -0.25
CA VAL A 336 13.16 16.30 -1.13
C VAL A 336 11.99 15.75 -0.31
N TYR A 337 12.25 14.88 0.67
CA TYR A 337 11.21 14.38 1.59
C TYR A 337 10.50 15.50 2.35
N ALA A 338 11.24 16.46 2.91
CA ALA A 338 10.65 17.59 3.63
C ALA A 338 9.85 18.53 2.70
N GLY A 339 10.30 18.70 1.46
CA GLY A 339 9.55 19.34 0.39
C GLY A 339 8.24 18.64 0.09
N PHE A 340 8.26 17.31 -0.04
CA PHE A 340 7.10 16.48 -0.37
C PHE A 340 6.04 16.49 0.73
N LEU A 341 6.46 16.40 2.01
CA LEU A 341 5.54 16.53 3.15
C LEU A 341 4.87 17.91 3.20
N ALA A 342 5.64 18.98 2.99
CA ALA A 342 5.12 20.35 2.99
C ALA A 342 4.19 20.64 1.78
N HIS A 343 4.48 20.06 0.61
CA HIS A 343 3.61 20.13 -0.57
C HIS A 343 2.28 19.42 -0.33
N THR A 344 2.34 18.20 0.23
CA THR A 344 1.16 17.39 0.54
C THR A 344 0.24 18.08 1.55
N ASP A 345 0.80 18.66 2.62
CA ASP A 345 0.03 19.43 3.60
C ASP A 345 -0.65 20.67 2.98
N ALA A 346 -0.03 21.29 1.97
CA ALA A 346 -0.65 22.38 1.21
C ALA A 346 -1.82 21.89 0.34
N GLN A 347 -1.75 20.70 -0.26
CA GLN A 347 -2.88 20.11 -0.99
C GLN A 347 -4.05 19.77 -0.05
N ILE A 348 -3.77 19.23 1.14
CA ILE A 348 -4.78 19.00 2.18
C ILE A 348 -5.41 20.34 2.63
N GLY A 349 -4.63 21.43 2.63
CA GLY A 349 -5.13 22.79 2.85
C GLY A 349 -6.19 23.22 1.83
N ARG A 350 -6.10 22.74 0.58
CA ARG A 350 -7.12 22.99 -0.46
C ARG A 350 -8.43 22.25 -0.16
N LEU A 351 -8.36 21.01 0.37
CA LEU A 351 -9.54 20.27 0.82
C LEU A 351 -10.24 20.99 1.99
N VAL A 352 -9.47 21.41 3.01
CA VAL A 352 -10.00 22.19 4.14
C VAL A 352 -10.61 23.53 3.67
N GLY A 353 -9.94 24.20 2.73
CA GLY A 353 -10.46 25.41 2.09
C GLY A 353 -11.78 25.17 1.34
N ALA A 354 -11.92 24.06 0.63
CA ALA A 354 -13.16 23.70 -0.06
C ALA A 354 -14.32 23.44 0.92
N LEU A 355 -14.08 22.71 2.01
CA LEU A 355 -15.07 22.50 3.09
C LEU A 355 -15.51 23.83 3.70
N SER A 356 -14.57 24.73 3.95
CA SER A 356 -14.85 26.08 4.48
C SER A 356 -15.71 26.90 3.51
N ASN A 357 -15.33 26.93 2.23
CA ASN A 357 -16.05 27.67 1.19
C ASN A 357 -17.48 27.15 0.93
N MET A 358 -17.74 25.87 1.19
CA MET A 358 -19.10 25.30 1.12
C MET A 358 -19.94 25.54 2.39
N GLY A 359 -19.33 25.99 3.48
CA GLY A 359 -19.97 26.10 4.80
C GLY A 359 -20.06 24.77 5.58
N GLU A 360 -19.35 23.73 5.13
CA GLU A 360 -19.45 22.36 5.65
C GLU A 360 -18.42 22.04 6.75
N LEU A 361 -17.34 22.84 6.86
CA LEU A 361 -16.21 22.55 7.76
C LEU A 361 -16.61 22.42 9.23
N ASP A 362 -17.51 23.29 9.73
CA ASP A 362 -17.93 23.26 11.14
C ASP A 362 -18.59 21.93 11.55
N ASN A 363 -19.36 21.33 10.63
CA ASN A 363 -20.02 20.04 10.83
C ASN A 363 -19.27 18.88 10.14
N THR A 364 -17.96 19.02 9.93
CA THR A 364 -17.10 17.95 9.44
C THR A 364 -16.24 17.40 10.58
N LEU A 365 -16.26 16.09 10.80
CA LEU A 365 -15.25 15.38 11.57
C LEU A 365 -14.03 15.15 10.66
N PHE A 366 -13.03 16.01 10.82
CA PHE A 366 -11.77 15.94 10.08
C PHE A 366 -10.70 15.24 10.93
N ILE A 367 -10.23 14.09 10.47
CA ILE A 367 -9.20 13.28 11.13
C ILE A 367 -7.98 13.28 10.21
N TYR A 368 -6.86 13.84 10.66
CA TYR A 368 -5.59 13.85 9.93
C TYR A 368 -4.60 12.99 10.70
N ILE A 369 -4.41 11.76 10.22
CA ILE A 369 -3.38 10.83 10.70
C ILE A 369 -2.14 11.11 9.87
N VAL A 370 -1.06 11.52 10.54
CA VAL A 370 0.12 12.03 9.85
C VAL A 370 0.91 10.90 9.18
N GLY A 371 0.86 9.66 9.67
CA GLY A 371 1.45 8.49 9.01
C GLY A 371 0.71 7.19 9.33
N ASP A 372 0.62 6.26 8.37
CA ASP A 372 0.08 4.92 8.56
C ASP A 372 1.05 3.94 9.26
N ASN A 373 2.32 4.30 9.29
CA ASN A 373 3.37 3.76 10.12
C ASN A 373 4.45 4.84 10.33
N GLY A 374 5.34 4.65 11.30
CA GLY A 374 6.51 5.51 11.45
C GLY A 374 7.41 5.48 10.20
N ALA A 375 8.40 6.37 10.17
CA ALA A 375 9.21 6.61 8.99
C ALA A 375 9.84 5.34 8.38
N SER A 376 9.82 5.21 7.04
CA SER A 376 10.44 4.07 6.35
C SER A 376 11.96 4.15 6.32
N ALA A 377 12.62 3.00 6.36
CA ALA A 377 14.07 2.87 6.23
C ALA A 377 14.49 2.07 4.98
N GLU A 378 13.59 1.94 4.00
CA GLU A 378 13.75 1.05 2.84
C GLU A 378 14.89 1.48 1.89
N GLY A 379 15.22 2.78 1.84
CA GLY A 379 16.44 3.30 1.20
C GLY A 379 17.77 2.80 1.79
N GLY A 380 17.74 1.92 2.79
CA GLY A 380 18.91 1.26 3.36
C GLY A 380 19.81 2.22 4.16
N VAL A 381 21.02 1.77 4.48
CA VAL A 381 21.94 2.51 5.36
C VAL A 381 22.38 3.87 4.79
N TYR A 382 22.42 4.01 3.46
CA TYR A 382 22.98 5.19 2.78
C TYR A 382 22.01 5.98 1.89
N GLY A 383 20.78 5.49 1.71
CA GLY A 383 19.81 6.06 0.77
C GLY A 383 20.10 5.63 -0.67
N THR A 384 19.20 6.01 -1.57
CA THR A 384 19.27 5.63 -2.98
C THR A 384 18.54 6.60 -3.90
N LEU A 385 18.99 6.66 -5.15
CA LEU A 385 18.29 7.30 -6.27
C LEU A 385 17.31 6.36 -6.96
N ASN A 386 17.28 5.08 -6.60
CA ASN A 386 16.36 4.09 -7.14
C ASN A 386 16.08 3.01 -6.08
N ILE A 387 14.91 3.07 -5.44
CA ILE A 387 14.54 2.10 -4.40
C ILE A 387 14.32 0.71 -5.00
N MET A 388 13.62 0.56 -6.12
CA MET A 388 13.35 -0.75 -6.77
C MET A 388 14.62 -1.58 -6.99
N GLY A 389 15.70 -0.96 -7.47
CA GLY A 389 17.00 -1.62 -7.60
C GLY A 389 17.64 -1.93 -6.25
N SER A 390 17.59 -1.01 -5.30
CA SER A 390 18.26 -1.14 -4.00
C SER A 390 17.61 -2.18 -3.08
N LEU A 391 16.29 -2.37 -3.15
CA LEU A 391 15.57 -3.51 -2.53
C LEU A 391 16.17 -4.86 -2.97
N GLN A 392 16.77 -4.91 -4.17
CA GLN A 392 17.25 -6.10 -4.85
C GLN A 392 18.80 -6.15 -4.96
N GLY A 393 19.50 -5.23 -4.31
CA GLY A 393 20.98 -5.18 -4.29
C GLY A 393 21.63 -4.51 -5.50
N VAL A 394 20.86 -3.77 -6.31
CA VAL A 394 21.35 -2.98 -7.45
C VAL A 394 21.27 -1.49 -7.11
N SER A 395 22.41 -0.89 -6.75
CA SER A 395 22.51 0.51 -6.34
C SER A 395 23.65 1.23 -7.08
N LEU A 396 23.55 2.55 -7.17
CA LEU A 396 24.65 3.44 -7.55
C LEU A 396 25.69 3.56 -6.41
N SER A 397 26.94 3.89 -6.75
CA SER A 397 27.93 4.35 -5.78
C SER A 397 27.60 5.76 -5.25
N ALA A 398 28.25 6.19 -4.16
CA ALA A 398 28.02 7.53 -3.61
C ALA A 398 28.47 8.65 -4.58
N GLU A 399 29.53 8.39 -5.35
CA GLU A 399 30.08 9.29 -6.36
C GLU A 399 29.14 9.37 -7.58
N GLN A 400 28.60 8.23 -8.03
CA GLN A 400 27.60 8.18 -9.11
C GLN A 400 26.30 8.88 -8.71
N ALA A 401 25.84 8.69 -7.46
CA ALA A 401 24.69 9.39 -6.91
C ALA A 401 24.93 10.91 -6.79
N LEU A 402 26.15 11.34 -6.41
CA LEU A 402 26.51 12.75 -6.30
C LEU A 402 26.57 13.44 -7.67
N VAL A 403 27.03 12.77 -8.73
CA VAL A 403 26.99 13.30 -10.11
C VAL A 403 25.55 13.54 -10.57
N ARG A 404 24.59 12.75 -10.05
CA ARG A 404 23.16 12.80 -10.38
C ARG A 404 22.31 13.52 -9.30
N ILE A 405 22.93 14.31 -8.42
CA ILE A 405 22.26 14.90 -7.24
C ILE A 405 21.08 15.84 -7.55
N ASP A 406 21.05 16.43 -8.74
CA ASP A 406 19.95 17.31 -9.19
C ASP A 406 18.84 16.56 -9.96
N GLU A 407 18.97 15.24 -10.15
CA GLU A 407 17.88 14.38 -10.62
C GLU A 407 16.94 13.96 -9.46
N ILE A 408 17.43 14.01 -8.22
CA ILE A 408 16.70 13.57 -7.03
C ILE A 408 15.43 14.42 -6.84
N GLY A 409 14.27 13.77 -6.88
CA GLY A 409 12.96 14.43 -6.78
C GLY A 409 12.25 14.65 -8.12
N THR A 410 12.90 14.28 -9.22
CA THR A 410 12.38 14.35 -10.60
C THR A 410 12.14 12.94 -11.15
N THR A 411 11.47 12.84 -12.30
CA THR A 411 11.26 11.61 -13.09
C THR A 411 12.55 10.86 -13.49
N LYS A 412 13.74 11.44 -13.28
CA LYS A 412 15.03 10.76 -13.55
C LYS A 412 15.54 9.92 -12.38
N SER A 413 14.78 9.87 -11.29
CA SER A 413 15.11 9.17 -10.06
C SER A 413 13.87 8.48 -9.52
N TYR A 414 14.06 7.50 -8.65
CA TYR A 414 12.99 6.85 -7.89
C TYR A 414 13.45 6.75 -6.42
N PRO A 415 13.59 7.89 -5.71
CA PRO A 415 14.54 8.02 -4.60
C PRO A 415 13.95 7.71 -3.22
N HIS A 416 14.82 7.30 -2.29
CA HIS A 416 14.52 7.13 -0.85
C HIS A 416 15.74 7.54 0.00
N TYR A 417 15.52 8.22 1.14
CA TYR A 417 16.59 8.67 2.05
C TYR A 417 17.28 7.51 2.82
N PRO A 418 18.46 7.73 3.41
CA PRO A 418 19.06 6.78 4.36
C PRO A 418 18.25 6.53 5.64
N ALA A 419 18.37 5.33 6.19
CA ALA A 419 17.75 4.89 7.45
C ALA A 419 18.09 5.75 8.68
N GLY A 420 19.22 6.49 8.66
CA GLY A 420 19.52 7.49 9.68
C GLY A 420 18.48 8.62 9.73
N TRP A 421 17.95 9.05 8.58
CA TRP A 421 16.85 10.02 8.52
C TRP A 421 15.52 9.41 8.93
N ALA A 422 15.25 8.14 8.58
CA ALA A 422 14.08 7.42 9.07
C ALA A 422 14.01 7.44 10.61
N TRP A 423 15.11 7.01 11.25
CA TRP A 423 15.26 7.04 12.70
C TRP A 423 15.14 8.46 13.25
N ALA A 424 15.69 9.49 12.59
CA ALA A 424 15.51 10.86 13.02
C ALA A 424 14.06 11.35 12.93
N MET A 425 13.33 11.01 11.87
CA MET A 425 11.92 11.38 11.72
C MET A 425 11.00 10.67 12.71
N ASN A 426 11.47 9.66 13.45
CA ASN A 426 10.73 9.04 14.56
C ASN A 426 11.10 9.59 15.95
N THR A 427 11.83 10.70 16.06
CA THR A 427 12.21 11.31 17.35
C THR A 427 10.99 11.49 18.28
N PRO A 428 11.07 11.10 19.56
CA PRO A 428 12.25 10.62 20.31
C PRO A 428 12.40 9.09 20.37
N LEU A 429 11.67 8.37 19.54
CA LEU A 429 11.37 6.94 19.66
C LEU A 429 12.50 6.06 19.08
N GLN A 430 12.50 4.80 19.52
CA GLN A 430 13.34 3.74 18.95
C GLN A 430 12.78 3.21 17.63
N TRP A 431 13.67 2.81 16.71
CA TRP A 431 13.36 2.12 15.44
C TRP A 431 12.44 2.90 14.47
N THR A 432 11.92 2.18 13.46
CA THR A 432 11.29 2.67 12.23
C THR A 432 10.22 1.70 11.74
N LYS A 433 9.54 2.00 10.61
CA LYS A 433 8.64 1.08 9.87
C LYS A 433 9.11 -0.37 9.93
N THR A 434 8.16 -1.30 10.04
CA THR A 434 8.32 -2.76 10.22
C THR A 434 8.72 -3.26 11.62
N VAL A 435 9.27 -2.43 12.51
CA VAL A 435 9.63 -2.86 13.88
C VAL A 435 8.46 -2.66 14.84
N ALA A 436 7.37 -3.39 14.61
CA ALA A 436 6.12 -3.24 15.39
C ALA A 436 6.25 -3.52 16.89
N SER A 437 7.39 -4.05 17.35
CA SER A 437 7.73 -4.14 18.77
C SER A 437 8.03 -2.79 19.43
N HIS A 438 8.24 -1.73 18.66
CA HIS A 438 8.73 -0.44 19.15
C HIS A 438 7.91 0.76 18.65
N LEU A 439 7.85 1.80 19.48
CA LEU A 439 7.04 2.98 19.21
C LEU A 439 7.42 3.74 17.92
N GLY A 440 8.67 3.69 17.46
CA GLY A 440 9.07 4.35 16.21
C GLY A 440 8.54 3.67 14.94
N ALA A 441 7.94 2.47 15.05
CA ALA A 441 7.13 1.90 13.98
C ALA A 441 5.64 2.26 14.12
N THR A 442 5.13 2.26 15.36
CA THR A 442 3.69 2.24 15.62
C THR A 442 3.11 3.60 16.02
N ARG A 443 3.79 4.40 16.83
CA ARG A 443 3.25 5.68 17.31
C ARG A 443 3.27 6.73 16.22
N ASN A 444 2.11 7.31 15.95
CA ASN A 444 1.92 8.33 14.93
C ASN A 444 1.23 9.58 15.48
N PRO A 445 1.53 10.77 14.93
CA PRO A 445 0.79 11.98 15.26
C PRO A 445 -0.60 11.93 14.60
N MET A 446 -1.60 12.42 15.31
CA MET A 446 -2.94 12.61 14.74
C MET A 446 -3.55 13.93 15.22
N VAL A 447 -4.29 14.59 14.33
CA VAL A 447 -5.14 15.74 14.65
C VAL A 447 -6.60 15.39 14.36
N VAL A 448 -7.50 15.75 15.26
CA VAL A 448 -8.95 15.61 15.07
C VAL A 448 -9.60 16.99 15.26
N SER A 449 -10.24 17.52 14.21
CA SER A 449 -11.00 18.77 14.28
C SER A 449 -12.46 18.53 13.92
N TRP A 450 -13.36 19.16 14.69
CA TRP A 450 -14.80 19.16 14.46
C TRP A 450 -15.39 20.38 15.19
N PRO A 451 -15.31 21.60 14.61
CA PRO A 451 -15.52 22.86 15.34
C PRO A 451 -16.89 22.98 16.04
N LYS A 452 -17.94 22.39 15.46
CA LYS A 452 -19.27 22.34 16.07
C LYS A 452 -19.31 21.52 17.35
N ARG A 453 -18.52 20.44 17.46
CA ARG A 453 -18.52 19.50 18.60
C ARG A 453 -17.39 19.73 19.62
N ILE A 454 -16.17 19.97 19.15
CA ILE A 454 -14.97 20.11 20.00
C ILE A 454 -14.90 21.56 20.51
N LYS A 455 -14.65 21.71 21.83
CA LYS A 455 -14.54 23.03 22.49
C LYS A 455 -13.17 23.29 23.14
N ASP A 456 -12.40 22.24 23.43
CA ASP A 456 -11.02 22.33 23.93
C ASP A 456 -10.03 22.57 22.78
N GLN A 457 -10.14 23.73 22.13
CA GLN A 457 -9.37 24.13 20.95
C GLN A 457 -7.85 24.16 21.23
N GLY A 458 -7.06 23.42 20.44
CA GLY A 458 -5.61 23.29 20.64
C GLY A 458 -5.20 22.20 21.65
N GLY A 459 -6.18 21.54 22.27
CA GLY A 459 -5.99 20.57 23.34
C GLY A 459 -5.12 19.38 22.95
N LEU A 460 -4.36 18.86 23.91
CA LEU A 460 -3.55 17.65 23.75
C LEU A 460 -4.28 16.44 24.36
N ARG A 461 -4.12 15.28 23.74
CA ARG A 461 -4.66 13.98 24.18
C ARG A 461 -3.53 12.95 24.24
N SER A 462 -3.41 12.35 25.42
CA SER A 462 -2.32 11.43 25.82
C SER A 462 -2.85 10.07 26.29
N GLN A 463 -4.11 9.77 25.98
CA GLN A 463 -4.70 8.44 26.10
C GLN A 463 -4.04 7.51 25.07
N PHE A 464 -3.76 6.26 25.44
CA PHE A 464 -3.45 5.24 24.45
C PHE A 464 -4.65 5.09 23.50
N SER A 465 -4.36 5.15 22.21
CA SER A 465 -5.33 4.94 21.13
C SER A 465 -4.64 4.21 19.98
N PHE A 466 -5.42 3.47 19.21
CA PHE A 466 -4.98 2.64 18.10
C PHE A 466 -5.83 2.90 16.85
N VAL A 467 -5.31 2.60 15.66
CA VAL A 467 -5.96 2.96 14.39
C VAL A 467 -7.37 2.37 14.18
N SER A 468 -7.67 1.22 14.81
CA SER A 468 -9.03 0.65 14.79
C SER A 468 -10.08 1.52 15.49
N ASP A 469 -9.67 2.37 16.42
CA ASP A 469 -10.53 3.31 17.17
C ASP A 469 -11.21 4.32 16.25
N ILE A 470 -10.65 4.57 15.06
CA ILE A 470 -11.15 5.54 14.08
C ILE A 470 -12.52 5.14 13.53
N ALA A 471 -12.70 3.87 13.14
CA ALA A 471 -14.00 3.39 12.66
C ALA A 471 -15.08 3.51 13.75
N SER A 472 -14.75 3.14 15.00
CA SER A 472 -15.65 3.28 16.15
C SER A 472 -15.99 4.74 16.47
N THR A 473 -15.01 5.64 16.38
CA THR A 473 -15.19 7.09 16.55
C THR A 473 -16.12 7.67 15.49
N ILE A 474 -15.96 7.25 14.24
CA ILE A 474 -16.81 7.67 13.12
C ILE A 474 -18.25 7.17 13.29
N MET A 475 -18.44 5.90 13.68
CA MET A 475 -19.76 5.33 13.95
C MET A 475 -20.48 6.09 15.07
N GLU A 476 -19.81 6.33 16.22
CA GLU A 476 -20.41 7.09 17.33
C GLU A 476 -20.71 8.54 16.93
N ALA A 477 -19.81 9.22 16.22
CA ALA A 477 -20.01 10.59 15.73
C ALA A 477 -21.20 10.71 14.77
N ALA A 478 -21.43 9.69 13.95
CA ALA A 478 -22.56 9.61 13.03
C ALA A 478 -23.87 9.12 13.68
N GLY A 479 -23.85 8.68 14.95
CA GLY A 479 -25.00 8.08 15.61
C GLY A 479 -25.38 6.69 15.08
N ILE A 480 -24.41 5.94 14.55
CA ILE A 480 -24.57 4.62 13.96
C ILE A 480 -24.03 3.56 14.92
N ALA A 481 -24.78 2.49 15.14
CA ALA A 481 -24.32 1.33 15.91
C ALA A 481 -23.51 0.36 15.04
N ALA A 482 -22.53 -0.32 15.63
CA ALA A 482 -21.79 -1.39 14.93
C ALA A 482 -22.77 -2.48 14.45
N PRO A 483 -22.82 -2.80 13.15
CA PRO A 483 -23.84 -3.69 12.60
C PRO A 483 -23.53 -5.16 12.89
N ALA A 484 -24.55 -5.90 13.34
CA ALA A 484 -24.46 -7.36 13.50
C ALA A 484 -24.46 -8.12 12.15
N LEU A 485 -25.08 -7.53 11.12
CA LEU A 485 -25.20 -8.07 9.76
C LEU A 485 -24.88 -6.97 8.75
N VAL A 486 -24.08 -7.29 7.73
CA VAL A 486 -23.88 -6.46 6.53
C VAL A 486 -24.00 -7.38 5.32
N ASN A 487 -24.83 -7.02 4.33
CA ASN A 487 -25.07 -7.82 3.13
C ASN A 487 -25.45 -9.30 3.41
N GLY A 488 -26.17 -9.53 4.52
CA GLY A 488 -26.57 -10.88 4.98
C GLY A 488 -25.47 -11.67 5.71
N VAL A 489 -24.26 -11.13 5.85
CA VAL A 489 -23.12 -11.78 6.51
C VAL A 489 -22.98 -11.28 7.96
N ALA A 490 -22.90 -12.23 8.90
CA ALA A 490 -22.62 -11.95 10.30
C ALA A 490 -21.23 -11.31 10.48
N GLN A 491 -21.20 -10.19 11.19
CA GLN A 491 -19.98 -9.41 11.35
C GLN A 491 -19.17 -9.88 12.57
N GLN A 492 -17.85 -9.90 12.42
CA GLN A 492 -16.92 -10.04 13.54
C GLN A 492 -17.10 -8.88 14.54
N PRO A 493 -16.82 -9.07 15.84
CA PRO A 493 -16.73 -7.97 16.81
C PRO A 493 -15.82 -6.84 16.31
N ILE A 494 -16.07 -5.62 16.77
CA ILE A 494 -15.19 -4.47 16.58
C ILE A 494 -14.19 -4.46 17.75
N ASP A 495 -12.90 -4.33 17.46
CA ASP A 495 -11.85 -4.25 18.48
C ASP A 495 -11.57 -2.79 18.90
N GLY A 496 -11.80 -1.83 17.99
CA GLY A 496 -11.55 -0.42 18.22
C GLY A 496 -12.52 0.25 19.20
N VAL A 497 -12.01 1.14 20.03
CA VAL A 497 -12.75 1.89 21.05
C VAL A 497 -12.86 3.35 20.64
N SER A 498 -14.08 3.89 20.52
CA SER A 498 -14.29 5.29 20.11
C SER A 498 -13.52 6.29 20.98
N LEU A 499 -13.01 7.36 20.37
CA LEU A 499 -12.23 8.42 21.04
C LEU A 499 -13.09 9.57 21.59
N ILE A 500 -14.41 9.58 21.33
CA ILE A 500 -15.30 10.72 21.69
C ILE A 500 -15.28 11.04 23.19
N TYR A 501 -15.13 10.03 24.06
CA TYR A 501 -15.00 10.22 25.52
C TYR A 501 -13.86 11.19 25.91
N SER A 502 -12.82 11.29 25.07
CA SER A 502 -11.67 12.16 25.31
C SER A 502 -11.89 13.59 24.82
N PHE A 503 -12.86 13.86 23.94
CA PHE A 503 -12.98 15.15 23.24
C PHE A 503 -13.16 16.32 24.20
N ASP A 504 -13.97 16.16 25.24
CA ASP A 504 -14.26 17.21 26.23
C ASP A 504 -13.39 17.14 27.49
N ASN A 505 -12.52 16.12 27.62
CA ASN A 505 -11.73 15.90 28.82
C ASN A 505 -10.35 15.31 28.51
N ALA A 506 -9.33 16.18 28.46
CA ALA A 506 -7.93 15.80 28.28
C ALA A 506 -7.42 14.78 29.32
N LYS A 507 -8.04 14.71 30.51
CA LYS A 507 -7.69 13.81 31.62
C LYS A 507 -8.63 12.60 31.74
N ALA A 508 -9.47 12.34 30.74
CA ALA A 508 -10.29 11.13 30.74
C ALA A 508 -9.39 9.89 30.77
N LYS A 509 -9.79 8.87 31.55
CA LYS A 509 -9.09 7.58 31.57
C LYS A 509 -9.17 6.96 30.16
N GLU A 510 -8.06 6.44 29.66
CA GLU A 510 -8.05 5.70 28.40
C GLU A 510 -8.96 4.46 28.48
N LEU A 511 -9.70 4.23 27.39
CA LEU A 511 -10.63 3.09 27.28
C LEU A 511 -10.04 1.95 26.42
N HIS A 512 -9.12 2.25 25.50
CA HIS A 512 -8.33 1.26 24.78
C HIS A 512 -7.20 0.74 25.68
N THR A 513 -7.48 -0.28 26.50
CA THR A 513 -6.57 -0.71 27.58
C THR A 513 -5.60 -1.84 27.22
N THR A 514 -5.78 -2.52 26.09
CA THR A 514 -4.92 -3.65 25.66
C THR A 514 -4.78 -3.67 24.15
N GLN A 515 -3.56 -3.73 23.61
CA GLN A 515 -3.29 -3.85 22.18
C GLN A 515 -2.04 -4.67 21.92
N TYR A 516 -2.12 -5.70 21.08
CA TYR A 516 -0.93 -6.40 20.60
C TYR A 516 -0.39 -5.73 19.33
N PHE A 517 0.88 -5.96 19.03
CA PHE A 517 1.52 -5.58 17.79
C PHE A 517 2.34 -6.76 17.29
N GLU A 518 2.25 -7.08 16.00
CA GLU A 518 3.11 -8.07 15.36
C GLU A 518 3.32 -7.71 13.89
N ILE A 519 4.58 -7.58 13.43
CA ILE A 519 4.94 -7.45 12.01
C ILE A 519 6.30 -8.14 11.79
N PHE A 520 6.34 -9.07 10.83
CA PHE A 520 7.54 -9.85 10.47
C PHE A 520 8.28 -10.46 11.67
N GLY A 521 7.53 -10.96 12.66
CA GLY A 521 8.07 -11.56 13.88
C GLY A 521 8.46 -10.57 14.97
N ASN A 522 8.51 -9.25 14.72
CA ASN A 522 8.65 -8.25 15.79
C ASN A 522 7.34 -8.21 16.58
N ARG A 523 7.39 -8.30 17.92
CA ARG A 523 6.19 -8.45 18.77
C ARG A 523 6.14 -7.40 19.86
N ALA A 524 4.97 -6.88 20.17
CA ALA A 524 4.72 -6.19 21.43
C ALA A 524 3.30 -6.43 21.96
N ILE A 525 3.09 -6.12 23.22
CA ILE A 525 1.79 -6.10 23.89
C ILE A 525 1.77 -4.90 24.85
N TYR A 526 0.84 -3.99 24.61
CA TYR A 526 0.51 -2.90 25.51
C TYR A 526 -0.66 -3.32 26.40
N HIS A 527 -0.60 -2.99 27.70
CA HIS A 527 -1.68 -3.18 28.65
C HIS A 527 -1.60 -2.21 29.85
N ASN A 528 -2.59 -1.31 29.98
CA ASN A 528 -2.73 -0.34 31.07
C ASN A 528 -1.40 0.35 31.43
N GLY A 529 -0.87 1.17 30.50
CA GLY A 529 0.40 1.89 30.67
C GLY A 529 1.67 1.08 30.38
N TRP A 530 1.66 -0.24 30.61
CA TRP A 530 2.83 -1.10 30.36
C TRP A 530 2.92 -1.53 28.89
N ILE A 531 4.13 -1.70 28.37
CA ILE A 531 4.39 -2.38 27.10
C ILE A 531 5.56 -3.35 27.24
N ALA A 532 5.40 -4.58 26.75
CA ALA A 532 6.48 -5.54 26.60
C ALA A 532 6.79 -5.74 25.11
N SER A 533 8.06 -5.80 24.76
CA SER A 533 8.56 -5.69 23.38
C SER A 533 9.62 -6.73 23.07
N ALA A 534 9.60 -7.31 21.88
CA ALA A 534 10.63 -8.22 21.37
C ALA A 534 10.97 -7.90 19.91
N PHE A 535 12.19 -7.43 19.67
CA PHE A 535 12.75 -7.27 18.32
C PHE A 535 13.25 -8.61 17.77
N HIS A 536 12.87 -8.94 16.54
CA HIS A 536 13.19 -10.22 15.91
C HIS A 536 14.20 -10.07 14.76
N GLY A 537 15.45 -9.77 15.12
CA GLY A 537 16.66 -10.10 14.36
C GLY A 537 16.90 -9.43 12.99
N ARG A 538 15.90 -8.82 12.35
CA ARG A 538 15.99 -8.18 11.03
C ARG A 538 15.89 -6.65 11.15
N PRO A 539 17.01 -5.92 11.03
CA PRO A 539 16.96 -4.46 10.90
C PRO A 539 16.18 -4.05 9.63
N PRO A 540 15.33 -3.00 9.68
CA PRO A 540 14.51 -2.58 8.54
C PRO A 540 15.31 -2.24 7.27
N TRP A 541 16.51 -1.70 7.43
CA TRP A 541 17.45 -1.35 6.36
C TRP A 541 18.25 -2.55 5.79
N ALA A 542 17.97 -3.78 6.26
CA ALA A 542 18.65 -5.02 5.86
C ALA A 542 17.65 -6.02 5.26
N LEU A 543 17.08 -5.65 4.12
CA LEU A 543 16.03 -6.43 3.42
C LEU A 543 16.58 -7.73 2.82
N LEU A 544 17.78 -7.68 2.26
CA LEU A 544 18.52 -8.85 1.81
C LEU A 544 19.51 -9.30 2.89
N ASN A 545 19.62 -10.62 3.10
CA ASN A 545 20.54 -11.28 4.05
C ASN A 545 20.17 -11.17 5.55
N ALA A 546 18.89 -11.01 5.88
CA ALA A 546 18.42 -11.22 7.25
C ALA A 546 18.76 -12.64 7.74
N LYS A 547 19.43 -12.75 8.89
CA LYS A 547 19.76 -14.05 9.49
C LYS A 547 18.50 -14.68 10.07
N LYS A 548 18.24 -15.96 9.75
CA LYS A 548 17.21 -16.74 10.44
C LYS A 548 17.62 -16.93 11.90
N ARG A 549 16.69 -16.66 12.82
CA ARG A 549 16.85 -16.73 14.27
C ARG A 549 15.62 -17.42 14.87
N GLY A 550 15.78 -18.18 15.95
CA GLY A 550 14.67 -18.70 16.73
C GLY A 550 13.92 -17.61 17.49
N PHE A 551 12.59 -17.72 17.61
CA PHE A 551 11.78 -16.79 18.42
C PHE A 551 12.05 -16.92 19.94
N ASP A 552 12.62 -18.05 20.35
CA ASP A 552 13.12 -18.34 21.70
C ASP A 552 14.45 -17.63 22.01
N GLU A 553 15.19 -17.20 21.00
CA GLU A 553 16.40 -16.38 21.17
C GLU A 553 16.08 -14.89 21.37
N ASP A 554 14.86 -14.44 21.08
CA ASP A 554 14.50 -13.03 21.14
C ASP A 554 14.50 -12.52 22.59
N VAL A 555 15.19 -11.39 22.80
CA VAL A 555 15.20 -10.70 24.10
C VAL A 555 13.91 -9.90 24.21
N TRP A 556 13.20 -10.08 25.33
CA TRP A 556 12.05 -9.26 25.69
C TRP A 556 12.46 -8.12 26.62
N GLU A 557 12.02 -6.92 26.27
CA GLU A 557 12.15 -5.68 27.03
C GLU A 557 10.80 -5.30 27.65
N LEU A 558 10.79 -4.46 28.69
CA LEU A 558 9.58 -4.00 29.37
C LEU A 558 9.65 -2.51 29.71
N TYR A 559 8.58 -1.75 29.47
CA TYR A 559 8.51 -0.31 29.72
C TYR A 559 7.16 0.11 30.34
N HIS A 560 7.14 1.25 31.03
CA HIS A 560 5.92 1.88 31.56
C HIS A 560 5.70 3.25 30.91
N LEU A 561 4.84 3.33 29.90
CA LEU A 561 4.74 4.47 28.98
C LEU A 561 4.23 5.78 29.60
N ASP A 562 3.57 5.71 30.77
CA ASP A 562 3.16 6.90 31.53
C ASP A 562 4.33 7.57 32.29
N HIS A 563 5.48 6.90 32.35
CA HIS A 563 6.74 7.40 32.97
C HIS A 563 7.93 7.38 31.99
N ASP A 564 7.82 6.65 30.89
CA ASP A 564 8.79 6.60 29.80
C ASP A 564 8.06 6.75 28.46
N TYR A 565 7.82 8.01 28.07
CA TYR A 565 7.13 8.33 26.82
C TYR A 565 7.84 7.73 25.59
N SER A 566 9.17 7.66 25.63
CA SER A 566 10.06 7.36 24.51
C SER A 566 10.41 5.89 24.32
N GLN A 567 10.09 5.03 25.30
CA GLN A 567 10.56 3.64 25.36
C GLN A 567 12.11 3.58 25.46
N ALA A 568 12.69 4.34 26.39
CA ALA A 568 14.13 4.49 26.59
C ALA A 568 14.70 3.64 27.75
N ASN A 569 13.90 3.25 28.74
CA ASN A 569 14.34 2.63 29.99
C ASN A 569 13.79 1.21 30.16
N ASP A 570 14.57 0.19 29.78
CA ASP A 570 14.15 -1.21 29.93
C ASP A 570 14.11 -1.66 31.41
N LEU A 571 12.93 -2.09 31.84
CA LEU A 571 12.59 -2.59 33.18
C LEU A 571 12.60 -4.13 33.26
N ALA A 572 12.87 -4.86 32.17
CA ALA A 572 12.76 -6.33 32.13
C ALA A 572 13.55 -7.04 33.25
N LYS A 573 14.71 -6.49 33.63
CA LYS A 573 15.57 -7.03 34.70
C LYS A 573 15.06 -6.73 36.11
N THR A 574 14.38 -5.60 36.30
CA THR A 574 13.86 -5.16 37.61
C THR A 574 12.44 -5.64 37.87
N GLU A 575 11.65 -5.86 36.81
CA GLU A 575 10.23 -6.23 36.85
C GLU A 575 9.93 -7.56 36.11
N PRO A 576 10.68 -8.66 36.36
CA PRO A 576 10.57 -9.88 35.56
C PRO A 576 9.22 -10.59 35.68
N ALA A 577 8.55 -10.48 36.83
CA ALA A 577 7.22 -11.04 37.04
C ALA A 577 6.14 -10.32 36.20
N LYS A 578 6.25 -8.98 36.12
CA LYS A 578 5.39 -8.17 35.24
C LYS A 578 5.67 -8.48 33.78
N LEU A 579 6.93 -8.60 33.38
CA LEU A 579 7.28 -9.00 32.01
C LEU A 579 6.67 -10.37 31.64
N GLN A 580 6.74 -11.36 32.53
CA GLN A 580 6.13 -12.66 32.27
C GLN A 580 4.60 -12.56 32.10
N THR A 581 3.92 -11.77 32.94
CA THR A 581 2.48 -11.50 32.81
C THR A 581 2.14 -10.87 31.45
N MET A 582 2.96 -9.92 30.98
CA MET A 582 2.77 -9.30 29.66
C MET A 582 2.97 -10.33 28.54
N LYS A 583 4.04 -11.15 28.59
CA LYS A 583 4.30 -12.21 27.61
C LYS A 583 3.15 -13.22 27.51
N ASP A 584 2.59 -13.62 28.65
CA ASP A 584 1.44 -14.55 28.68
C ASP A 584 0.20 -13.91 28.04
N MET A 585 -0.03 -12.62 28.30
CA MET A 585 -1.10 -11.85 27.65
C MET A 585 -0.90 -11.69 26.14
N PHE A 586 0.34 -11.51 25.66
CA PHE A 586 0.64 -11.49 24.22
C PHE A 586 0.17 -12.79 23.56
N TRP A 587 0.45 -13.96 24.15
CA TRP A 587 0.05 -15.24 23.55
C TRP A 587 -1.47 -15.45 23.50
N VAL A 588 -2.21 -14.93 24.51
CA VAL A 588 -3.68 -14.95 24.51
C VAL A 588 -4.24 -14.09 23.38
N GLU A 589 -3.79 -12.84 23.26
CA GLU A 589 -4.25 -11.95 22.18
C GLU A 589 -3.77 -12.41 20.79
N ALA A 590 -2.57 -12.99 20.69
CA ALA A 590 -2.06 -13.58 19.45
C ALA A 590 -2.93 -14.75 18.97
N GLY A 591 -3.41 -15.60 19.89
CA GLY A 591 -4.36 -16.68 19.59
C GLY A 591 -5.73 -16.15 19.17
N ARG A 592 -6.28 -15.19 19.93
CA ARG A 592 -7.58 -14.55 19.61
C ARG A 592 -7.60 -13.93 18.22
N ASN A 593 -6.55 -13.20 17.85
CA ASN A 593 -6.52 -12.37 16.65
C ASN A 593 -5.85 -13.04 15.43
N GLN A 594 -5.66 -14.37 15.42
CA GLN A 594 -5.07 -15.11 14.29
C GLN A 594 -3.61 -14.71 13.96
N VAL A 595 -2.85 -14.24 14.94
CA VAL A 595 -1.42 -13.90 14.80
C VAL A 595 -0.55 -15.16 14.69
N LEU A 596 -1.05 -16.32 15.13
CA LEU A 596 -0.31 -17.59 15.07
C LEU A 596 -0.60 -18.37 13.76
N PRO A 597 0.42 -19.03 13.16
CA PRO A 597 1.82 -19.05 13.56
C PRO A 597 2.51 -17.70 13.31
N LEU A 598 3.59 -17.42 14.05
CA LEU A 598 4.45 -16.27 13.78
C LEU A 598 5.23 -16.51 12.48
N VAL A 599 5.37 -15.46 11.67
CA VAL A 599 6.05 -15.48 10.37
C VAL A 599 7.01 -14.29 10.32
N SER A 600 8.30 -14.54 10.08
CA SER A 600 9.34 -13.49 10.06
C SER A 600 10.09 -13.36 8.74
N ASP A 601 9.89 -14.29 7.80
CA ASP A 601 10.34 -14.13 6.44
C ASP A 601 9.38 -13.25 5.62
N ILE A 602 9.96 -12.54 4.65
CA ILE A 602 9.25 -11.66 3.70
C ILE A 602 8.56 -12.50 2.60
N GLY A 603 8.63 -13.84 2.69
CA GLY A 603 8.05 -14.76 1.70
C GLY A 603 8.65 -14.60 0.30
N ALA A 604 7.86 -14.93 -0.72
CA ALA A 604 8.17 -14.57 -2.09
C ALA A 604 7.49 -13.23 -2.42
N LEU A 605 8.27 -12.21 -2.76
CA LEU A 605 7.78 -10.86 -3.11
C LEU A 605 6.91 -10.82 -4.38
N ARG A 606 6.89 -11.90 -5.17
CA ARG A 606 6.06 -12.06 -6.37
C ARG A 606 5.66 -13.53 -6.53
N LEU A 607 4.37 -13.78 -6.72
CA LEU A 607 3.82 -15.13 -6.84
C LEU A 607 3.76 -15.59 -8.31
N ASN A 608 4.12 -16.84 -8.59
CA ASN A 608 3.88 -17.44 -9.91
C ASN A 608 2.44 -17.98 -10.01
N ILE A 609 1.49 -17.10 -10.32
CA ILE A 609 0.08 -17.46 -10.50
C ILE A 609 -0.20 -18.35 -11.73
N TYR A 610 0.76 -18.47 -12.66
CA TYR A 610 0.62 -19.24 -13.91
C TYR A 610 1.25 -20.64 -13.86
N GLY A 611 1.88 -21.01 -12.74
CA GLY A 611 2.42 -22.35 -12.50
C GLY A 611 3.48 -22.76 -13.54
N LYS A 612 3.18 -23.80 -14.34
CA LYS A 612 4.09 -24.37 -15.34
C LYS A 612 3.88 -23.80 -16.76
N ARG A 613 2.99 -22.84 -16.96
CA ARG A 613 2.75 -22.25 -18.29
C ARG A 613 3.99 -21.51 -18.78
N THR A 614 4.44 -21.83 -19.99
CA THR A 614 5.63 -21.22 -20.63
C THR A 614 5.31 -20.38 -21.86
N HIS A 615 4.12 -20.53 -22.46
CA HIS A 615 3.71 -19.77 -23.64
C HIS A 615 2.53 -18.86 -23.30
N PHE A 616 2.66 -17.57 -23.60
CA PHE A 616 1.65 -16.54 -23.38
C PHE A 616 1.43 -15.75 -24.65
N THR A 617 0.19 -15.29 -24.84
CA THR A 617 -0.30 -14.63 -26.04
C THR A 617 -1.09 -13.42 -25.60
N PHE A 618 -0.72 -12.26 -26.11
CA PHE A 618 -1.36 -10.97 -25.84
C PHE A 618 -1.76 -10.32 -27.17
N HIS A 619 -2.74 -9.42 -27.12
CA HIS A 619 -3.25 -8.72 -28.29
C HIS A 619 -3.30 -7.21 -28.02
N GLU A 620 -3.48 -6.41 -29.07
CA GLU A 620 -3.68 -4.97 -28.96
C GLU A 620 -4.84 -4.63 -28.00
N GLY A 621 -4.63 -3.64 -27.11
CA GLY A 621 -5.60 -3.30 -26.06
C GLY A 621 -5.46 -4.13 -24.77
N PHE A 622 -4.39 -4.92 -24.61
CA PHE A 622 -3.88 -5.27 -23.29
C PHE A 622 -3.07 -4.09 -22.74
N ASP A 623 -3.73 -3.19 -22.00
CA ASP A 623 -3.08 -2.13 -21.21
C ASP A 623 -3.45 -2.23 -19.71
N GLY A 624 -2.61 -1.65 -18.85
CA GLY A 624 -2.85 -1.53 -17.41
C GLY A 624 -2.60 -2.78 -16.57
N LEU A 625 -1.79 -3.75 -17.02
CA LEU A 625 -1.52 -4.97 -16.26
C LEU A 625 -0.26 -4.85 -15.39
N MET A 626 -0.42 -4.66 -14.08
CA MET A 626 0.69 -4.56 -13.13
C MET A 626 1.69 -5.74 -13.23
N GLU A 627 3.00 -5.47 -13.04
CA GLU A 627 4.04 -6.52 -13.15
C GLU A 627 3.78 -7.73 -12.24
N ASN A 628 3.20 -7.52 -11.05
CA ASN A 628 2.85 -8.60 -10.12
C ASN A 628 1.88 -9.63 -10.73
N SER A 629 1.07 -9.22 -11.71
CA SER A 629 0.14 -10.05 -12.48
C SER A 629 0.76 -10.64 -13.75
N MET A 630 2.04 -10.38 -14.06
CA MET A 630 2.75 -10.93 -15.23
C MET A 630 3.52 -12.23 -14.94
N PRO A 631 3.77 -13.09 -15.96
CA PRO A 631 4.64 -14.25 -15.85
C PRO A 631 6.07 -13.88 -15.40
N LEU A 632 6.67 -14.73 -14.58
CA LEU A 632 8.04 -14.54 -14.10
C LEU A 632 9.08 -14.70 -15.22
N ILE A 633 9.64 -13.58 -15.67
CA ILE A 633 10.75 -13.51 -16.65
C ILE A 633 12.14 -13.43 -15.99
N ALA A 634 12.23 -13.08 -14.70
CA ALA A 634 13.50 -12.91 -14.00
C ALA A 634 14.29 -14.23 -13.90
N GLY A 635 15.61 -14.16 -14.14
CA GLY A 635 16.50 -15.30 -13.98
C GLY A 635 16.36 -16.43 -15.01
N ARG A 636 15.73 -16.18 -16.17
CA ARG A 636 15.57 -17.18 -17.24
C ARG A 636 15.60 -16.60 -18.65
N SER A 637 15.87 -17.46 -19.63
CA SER A 637 15.80 -17.12 -21.04
C SER A 637 14.35 -16.99 -21.49
N HIS A 638 14.09 -16.12 -22.46
CA HIS A 638 12.76 -15.97 -23.06
C HIS A 638 12.86 -15.43 -24.49
N ARG A 639 11.78 -15.58 -25.25
CA ARG A 639 11.57 -14.90 -26.53
C ARG A 639 10.31 -14.07 -26.48
N LEU A 640 10.40 -12.82 -26.93
CA LEU A 640 9.25 -12.00 -27.29
C LEU A 640 9.12 -12.02 -28.81
N SER A 641 7.92 -12.24 -29.35
CA SER A 641 7.61 -12.15 -30.78
C SER A 641 6.38 -11.27 -30.98
N ALA A 642 6.40 -10.34 -31.93
CA ALA A 642 5.27 -9.48 -32.24
C ALA A 642 4.98 -9.48 -33.74
N ASP A 643 3.75 -9.83 -34.12
CA ASP A 643 3.26 -9.84 -35.50
C ASP A 643 2.47 -8.57 -35.78
N LEU A 644 3.06 -7.69 -36.60
CA LEU A 644 2.64 -6.31 -36.83
C LEU A 644 2.11 -6.11 -38.26
N VAL A 645 1.26 -5.10 -38.42
CA VAL A 645 0.93 -4.52 -39.73
C VAL A 645 1.30 -3.04 -39.70
N MET A 646 2.39 -2.68 -40.39
CA MET A 646 2.90 -1.31 -40.49
C MET A 646 2.06 -0.48 -41.48
N PRO A 647 1.74 0.79 -41.16
CA PRO A 647 1.07 1.69 -42.11
C PRO A 647 1.93 1.96 -43.35
N THR A 648 1.28 2.26 -44.48
CA THR A 648 1.95 2.63 -45.74
C THR A 648 2.67 3.98 -45.66
N THR A 649 2.35 4.81 -44.67
CA THR A 649 2.96 6.11 -44.37
C THR A 649 4.20 6.00 -43.48
N GLY A 650 4.60 4.79 -43.09
CA GLY A 650 5.45 4.57 -41.90
C GLY A 650 4.61 4.57 -40.63
N GLY A 651 5.17 3.98 -39.57
CA GLY A 651 4.51 3.90 -38.25
C GLY A 651 5.53 3.92 -37.12
N GLU A 652 5.10 4.44 -35.98
CA GLU A 652 5.84 4.61 -34.73
C GLU A 652 5.02 4.13 -33.53
N GLY A 653 5.64 4.00 -32.36
CA GLY A 653 5.05 3.71 -31.05
C GLY A 653 5.48 2.38 -30.42
N VAL A 654 5.06 2.17 -29.17
CA VAL A 654 5.42 1.00 -28.34
C VAL A 654 4.66 -0.24 -28.76
N ILE A 655 5.38 -1.34 -28.95
CA ILE A 655 4.83 -2.66 -29.26
C ILE A 655 4.51 -3.42 -27.98
N ALA A 656 5.47 -3.45 -27.06
CA ALA A 656 5.29 -3.99 -25.71
C ALA A 656 6.27 -3.32 -24.74
N ALA A 657 5.80 -2.99 -23.53
CA ALA A 657 6.62 -2.48 -22.44
C ALA A 657 6.35 -3.24 -21.14
N LEU A 658 7.34 -3.33 -20.25
CA LEU A 658 7.22 -3.78 -18.86
C LEU A 658 8.05 -2.86 -17.97
N GLY A 659 7.46 -2.31 -16.90
CA GLY A 659 8.14 -1.39 -16.00
C GLY A 659 8.11 0.04 -16.54
N GLY A 660 9.05 0.89 -16.10
CA GLY A 660 9.08 2.31 -16.48
C GLY A 660 10.46 2.96 -16.39
N ASP A 661 10.49 4.28 -16.20
CA ASP A 661 11.71 5.11 -16.10
C ASP A 661 12.63 4.69 -14.93
N SER A 662 12.05 4.03 -13.92
CA SER A 662 12.72 3.49 -12.74
C SER A 662 13.32 2.11 -12.98
N GLY A 663 13.01 1.45 -14.10
CA GLY A 663 13.48 0.11 -14.43
C GLY A 663 12.44 -0.64 -15.26
N GLY A 664 12.89 -1.37 -16.28
CA GLY A 664 11.97 -2.06 -17.19
C GLY A 664 12.62 -2.56 -18.47
N TRP A 665 11.81 -2.95 -19.44
CA TRP A 665 12.21 -3.11 -20.83
C TRP A 665 11.08 -2.71 -21.78
N THR A 666 11.43 -2.31 -23.00
CA THR A 666 10.46 -1.90 -24.03
C THR A 666 10.92 -2.30 -25.42
N LEU A 667 9.99 -2.82 -26.22
CA LEU A 667 10.12 -3.03 -27.66
C LEU A 667 9.21 -1.98 -28.33
N TYR A 668 9.80 -1.07 -29.10
CA TYR A 668 9.08 0.03 -29.74
C TYR A 668 9.61 0.35 -31.13
N VAL A 669 8.86 1.12 -31.88
CA VAL A 669 9.27 1.71 -33.15
C VAL A 669 9.38 3.21 -32.95
N ASP A 670 10.51 3.81 -33.29
CA ASP A 670 10.71 5.26 -33.14
C ASP A 670 10.06 6.06 -34.28
N HIS A 671 10.14 7.39 -34.18
CA HIS A 671 9.58 8.33 -35.17
C HIS A 671 10.17 8.19 -36.59
N ASP A 672 11.35 7.58 -36.75
CA ASP A 672 11.95 7.24 -38.05
C ASP A 672 11.39 5.92 -38.62
N GLY A 673 10.52 5.23 -37.89
CA GLY A 673 10.00 3.91 -38.23
C GLY A 673 10.97 2.77 -37.90
N VAL A 674 12.04 3.03 -37.14
CA VAL A 674 13.10 2.06 -36.84
C VAL A 674 12.75 1.29 -35.54
N PRO A 675 12.87 -0.04 -35.51
CA PRO A 675 12.60 -0.81 -34.31
C PRO A 675 13.74 -0.71 -33.30
N ASN A 676 13.38 -0.60 -32.03
CA ASN A 676 14.27 -0.44 -30.89
C ASN A 676 13.86 -1.42 -29.78
N TYR A 677 14.85 -2.02 -29.12
CA TYR A 677 14.66 -2.70 -27.84
C TYR A 677 15.55 -2.04 -26.79
N LEU A 678 14.96 -1.61 -25.68
CA LEU A 678 15.66 -1.03 -24.54
C LEU A 678 15.43 -1.87 -23.29
N TYR A 679 16.47 -2.03 -22.47
CA TYR A 679 16.41 -2.63 -21.14
C TYR A 679 17.04 -1.66 -20.14
N ASN A 680 16.29 -1.28 -19.11
CA ASN A 680 16.70 -0.40 -18.03
C ASN A 680 16.83 -1.22 -16.73
N LEU A 681 18.07 -1.41 -16.26
CA LEU A 681 18.35 -1.99 -14.95
C LEU A 681 18.54 -0.87 -13.92
N PHE A 682 17.41 -0.33 -13.45
CA PHE A 682 17.33 0.60 -12.32
C PHE A 682 18.13 1.90 -12.47
N ASN A 683 18.27 2.39 -13.69
CA ASN A 683 19.14 3.52 -14.07
C ASN A 683 20.62 3.31 -13.69
N VAL A 684 21.05 2.06 -13.48
CA VAL A 684 22.44 1.67 -13.19
C VAL A 684 23.13 1.08 -14.43
N GLU A 685 22.40 0.34 -15.26
CA GLU A 685 22.91 -0.27 -16.50
C GLU A 685 21.79 -0.27 -17.55
N HIS A 686 22.12 0.15 -18.78
CA HIS A 686 21.19 0.19 -19.91
C HIS A 686 21.71 -0.67 -21.06
N LEU A 687 20.81 -1.37 -21.75
CA LEU A 687 21.05 -1.91 -23.08
C LEU A 687 20.09 -1.25 -24.06
N VAL A 688 20.62 -0.76 -25.19
CA VAL A 688 19.82 -0.24 -26.31
C VAL A 688 20.23 -0.96 -27.59
N LEU A 689 19.27 -1.64 -28.22
CA LEU A 689 19.41 -2.29 -29.52
C LEU A 689 18.54 -1.56 -30.53
N LYS A 690 19.15 -0.71 -31.38
CA LYS A 690 18.46 0.00 -32.46
C LYS A 690 18.69 -0.69 -33.80
N GLY A 691 17.62 -0.89 -34.57
CA GLY A 691 17.69 -1.32 -35.96
C GLY A 691 18.41 -0.31 -36.87
N LYS A 692 18.69 -0.68 -38.12
CA LYS A 692 19.41 0.20 -39.07
C LYS A 692 18.54 0.82 -40.16
N VAL A 693 17.33 0.30 -40.32
CA VAL A 693 16.37 0.69 -41.37
C VAL A 693 14.96 0.68 -40.79
N PRO A 694 14.04 1.48 -41.34
CA PRO A 694 12.64 1.43 -40.95
C PRO A 694 12.01 0.06 -41.25
N LEU A 695 10.94 -0.29 -40.53
CA LEU A 695 10.15 -1.48 -40.85
C LEU A 695 9.45 -1.33 -42.21
N PRO A 696 9.32 -2.44 -42.98
CA PRO A 696 8.60 -2.41 -44.24
C PRO A 696 7.11 -2.17 -44.01
N ALA A 697 6.46 -1.44 -44.93
CA ALA A 697 5.01 -1.29 -44.93
C ALA A 697 4.28 -2.64 -45.09
N GLY A 698 3.14 -2.81 -44.43
CA GLY A 698 2.41 -4.08 -44.40
C GLY A 698 2.91 -5.04 -43.31
N PRO A 699 2.78 -6.37 -43.50
CA PRO A 699 3.15 -7.35 -42.48
C PRO A 699 4.64 -7.33 -42.13
N ALA A 700 4.95 -7.24 -40.84
CA ALA A 700 6.30 -7.32 -40.30
C ALA A 700 6.31 -8.08 -38.98
N LYS A 701 7.35 -8.88 -38.72
CA LYS A 701 7.55 -9.57 -37.46
C LYS A 701 8.78 -9.02 -36.74
N LEU A 702 8.60 -8.60 -35.49
CA LEU A 702 9.70 -8.30 -34.57
C LEU A 702 9.91 -9.47 -33.62
N GLU A 703 11.16 -9.81 -33.33
CA GLU A 703 11.49 -10.82 -32.33
C GLU A 703 12.67 -10.36 -31.47
N VAL A 704 12.57 -10.58 -30.16
CA VAL A 704 13.65 -10.36 -29.19
C VAL A 704 13.99 -11.71 -28.55
N ASP A 705 15.21 -12.20 -28.82
CA ASP A 705 15.78 -13.36 -28.15
C ASP A 705 16.57 -12.89 -26.92
N PHE A 706 16.11 -13.26 -25.72
CA PHE A 706 16.79 -12.99 -24.45
C PHE A 706 17.42 -14.29 -23.94
N ALA A 707 18.72 -14.45 -24.18
CA ALA A 707 19.50 -15.61 -23.75
C ALA A 707 20.21 -15.29 -22.41
N TYR A 708 19.57 -15.69 -21.31
CA TYR A 708 20.14 -15.59 -19.96
C TYR A 708 21.32 -16.57 -19.80
N ASP A 709 22.40 -16.13 -19.16
CA ASP A 709 23.62 -16.95 -18.99
C ASP A 709 23.37 -18.21 -18.13
N GLY A 710 22.31 -18.23 -17.32
CA GLY A 710 21.99 -19.32 -16.40
C GLY A 710 22.95 -19.41 -15.19
N GLY A 711 22.85 -20.50 -14.43
CA GLY A 711 23.84 -20.83 -13.39
C GLY A 711 23.88 -19.89 -12.17
N GLY A 712 22.83 -19.11 -11.90
CA GLY A 712 22.71 -18.32 -10.68
C GLY A 712 21.66 -17.22 -10.73
N TRP A 713 21.71 -16.32 -9.74
CA TRP A 713 20.84 -15.15 -9.61
C TRP A 713 21.45 -13.92 -10.31
N ALA A 714 20.60 -13.07 -10.90
CA ALA A 714 20.93 -11.80 -11.54
C ALA A 714 22.14 -11.84 -12.53
N LYS A 715 22.33 -12.94 -13.26
CA LYS A 715 23.43 -13.10 -14.23
C LYS A 715 23.22 -12.27 -15.49
N GLY A 716 24.21 -12.24 -16.37
CA GLY A 716 24.10 -11.53 -17.64
C GLY A 716 23.15 -12.20 -18.62
N ALA A 717 22.91 -11.51 -19.73
CA ALA A 717 22.17 -12.04 -20.86
C ALA A 717 22.76 -11.51 -22.18
N LYS A 718 22.79 -12.35 -23.22
CA LYS A 718 22.87 -11.87 -24.60
C LYS A 718 21.45 -11.57 -25.07
N VAL A 719 21.23 -10.39 -25.64
CA VAL A 719 19.96 -10.02 -26.26
C VAL A 719 20.16 -9.79 -27.75
N THR A 720 19.28 -10.34 -28.58
CA THR A 720 19.28 -10.17 -30.04
C THR A 720 17.91 -9.68 -30.50
N LEU A 721 17.89 -8.57 -31.25
CA LEU A 721 16.71 -8.04 -31.95
C LEU A 721 16.70 -8.51 -33.40
N LYS A 722 15.54 -8.97 -33.88
CA LYS A 722 15.32 -9.46 -35.24
C LYS A 722 14.14 -8.80 -35.92
N ILE A 723 14.22 -8.71 -37.24
CA ILE A 723 13.11 -8.36 -38.13
C ILE A 723 12.93 -9.52 -39.12
N ASN A 724 11.73 -10.09 -39.19
CA ASN A 724 11.39 -11.20 -40.09
C ASN A 724 12.40 -12.37 -40.00
N GLY A 725 12.85 -12.71 -38.79
CA GLY A 725 13.84 -13.75 -38.49
C GLY A 725 15.32 -13.37 -38.68
N ALA A 726 15.63 -12.23 -39.33
CA ALA A 726 17.00 -11.75 -39.53
C ALA A 726 17.49 -10.91 -38.34
N GLU A 727 18.67 -11.19 -37.79
CA GLU A 727 19.32 -10.37 -36.74
C GLU A 727 19.69 -8.98 -37.30
N VAL A 728 19.19 -7.93 -36.65
CA VAL A 728 19.47 -6.53 -37.02
C VAL A 728 20.33 -5.80 -36.00
N ALA A 729 20.26 -6.22 -34.73
CA ALA A 729 21.11 -5.74 -33.64
C ALA A 729 21.25 -6.83 -32.56
N SER A 730 22.38 -6.87 -31.88
CA SER A 730 22.54 -7.67 -30.66
C SER A 730 23.54 -7.02 -29.71
N GLY A 731 23.44 -7.40 -28.44
CA GLY A 731 24.25 -6.85 -27.36
C GLY A 731 24.21 -7.73 -26.12
N ARG A 732 24.86 -7.26 -25.04
CA ARG A 732 25.01 -8.03 -23.81
C ARG A 732 24.89 -7.12 -22.60
N MET A 733 24.21 -7.61 -21.58
CA MET A 733 24.20 -7.02 -20.24
C MET A 733 25.03 -7.90 -19.31
N ASN A 734 25.70 -7.29 -18.33
CA ASN A 734 26.55 -8.02 -17.38
C ASN A 734 25.73 -8.65 -16.25
N ARG A 735 24.51 -8.17 -16.06
CA ARG A 735 23.52 -8.56 -15.04
C ARG A 735 22.11 -8.27 -15.56
N THR A 736 21.12 -8.90 -14.94
CA THR A 736 19.70 -8.71 -15.23
C THR A 736 18.95 -8.37 -13.95
N VAL A 737 17.67 -8.03 -14.10
CA VAL A 737 16.73 -7.86 -12.99
C VAL A 737 16.79 -9.06 -12.03
N PRO A 738 16.97 -8.85 -10.70
CA PRO A 738 17.08 -9.96 -9.76
C PRO A 738 15.73 -10.64 -9.47
N MET A 739 14.62 -9.90 -9.36
CA MET A 739 13.29 -10.46 -9.07
C MET A 739 12.14 -9.80 -9.86
N PHE A 740 12.07 -8.46 -9.88
CA PHE A 740 11.03 -7.66 -10.56
C PHE A 740 11.57 -6.26 -10.88
N PHE A 741 10.93 -5.49 -11.76
CA PHE A 741 11.34 -4.11 -12.08
C PHE A 741 10.63 -3.06 -11.25
N SER A 742 9.32 -3.18 -11.06
CA SER A 742 8.53 -2.19 -10.30
C SER A 742 7.34 -2.85 -9.59
N ILE A 743 6.76 -2.14 -8.62
CA ILE A 743 5.49 -2.46 -7.95
C ILE A 743 4.36 -1.46 -8.28
N ASP A 744 4.61 -0.48 -9.14
CA ASP A 744 3.70 0.61 -9.51
C ASP A 744 3.59 0.85 -11.03
N GLU A 745 4.24 0.03 -11.86
CA GLU A 745 4.26 0.10 -13.32
C GLU A 745 3.57 -1.10 -14.00
N ASN A 746 3.26 -0.90 -15.29
CA ASN A 746 2.47 -1.83 -16.09
C ASN A 746 3.31 -2.74 -17.00
N PHE A 747 2.62 -3.76 -17.51
CA PHE A 747 2.88 -4.42 -18.78
C PHE A 747 1.81 -4.02 -19.78
N ASP A 748 2.23 -3.43 -20.90
CA ASP A 748 1.34 -2.88 -21.92
C ASP A 748 1.68 -3.40 -23.32
N ILE A 749 0.66 -3.55 -24.16
CA ILE A 749 0.76 -3.93 -25.58
C ILE A 749 0.16 -2.82 -26.45
N GLY A 750 0.96 -2.27 -27.35
CA GLY A 750 0.55 -1.18 -28.25
C GLY A 750 0.58 0.22 -27.65
N THR A 751 1.04 0.37 -26.41
CA THR A 751 1.27 1.64 -25.72
C THR A 751 2.27 1.43 -24.58
N ASP A 752 2.66 2.51 -23.92
CA ASP A 752 3.27 2.52 -22.59
C ASP A 752 2.45 3.52 -21.77
N SER A 753 1.63 3.01 -20.84
CA SER A 753 0.60 3.77 -20.10
C SER A 753 1.08 4.28 -18.73
N GLY A 754 2.21 3.75 -18.25
CA GLY A 754 2.92 4.20 -17.05
C GLY A 754 4.01 5.23 -17.39
N SER A 755 5.12 5.19 -16.67
CA SER A 755 6.28 6.05 -17.00
C SER A 755 7.10 5.47 -18.16
N PRO A 756 7.61 6.30 -19.09
CA PRO A 756 8.37 5.80 -20.24
C PRO A 756 9.63 4.99 -19.85
N VAL A 757 9.67 3.71 -20.24
CA VAL A 757 10.89 2.89 -20.08
C VAL A 757 12.07 3.45 -20.88
N GLY A 758 11.80 4.11 -22.01
CA GLY A 758 12.80 4.65 -22.94
C GLY A 758 12.59 6.12 -23.30
N ASP A 759 13.44 6.63 -24.20
CA ASP A 759 13.40 8.03 -24.67
C ASP A 759 12.27 8.24 -25.70
N TYR A 760 11.03 8.22 -25.20
CA TYR A 760 9.81 8.55 -25.93
C TYR A 760 8.77 9.24 -25.03
N ARG A 761 7.75 9.84 -25.65
CA ARG A 761 6.66 10.52 -24.93
C ARG A 761 5.84 9.53 -24.09
N PRO A 762 5.31 9.91 -22.91
CA PRO A 762 4.29 9.11 -22.22
C PRO A 762 3.12 8.75 -23.15
N ASN A 763 2.54 7.57 -23.00
CA ASN A 763 1.44 7.09 -23.86
C ASN A 763 1.81 7.02 -25.34
N TYR A 764 3.01 6.47 -25.65
CA TYR A 764 3.50 6.32 -27.02
C TYR A 764 2.79 5.19 -27.78
N ARG A 765 1.50 5.39 -28.06
CA ARG A 765 0.64 4.43 -28.74
C ARG A 765 1.16 4.08 -30.15
N PHE A 766 1.18 2.79 -30.47
CA PHE A 766 1.52 2.29 -31.80
C PHE A 766 0.51 2.74 -32.85
N SER A 767 1.00 3.15 -34.01
CA SER A 767 0.20 3.66 -35.12
C SER A 767 -0.08 2.64 -36.23
N GLY A 768 0.55 1.46 -36.17
CA GLY A 768 0.15 0.27 -36.93
C GLY A 768 -0.88 -0.57 -36.18
N ARG A 769 -1.06 -1.83 -36.62
CA ARG A 769 -1.86 -2.82 -35.89
C ARG A 769 -0.97 -3.90 -35.29
N ILE A 770 -1.23 -4.31 -34.05
CA ILE A 770 -0.62 -5.48 -33.42
C ILE A 770 -1.60 -6.64 -33.53
N SER A 771 -1.24 -7.70 -34.27
CA SER A 771 -2.10 -8.88 -34.37
C SER A 771 -1.90 -9.79 -33.15
N GLU A 772 -0.66 -9.98 -32.73
CA GLU A 772 -0.28 -10.83 -31.61
C GLU A 772 1.08 -10.39 -31.03
N VAL A 773 1.23 -10.51 -29.71
CA VAL A 773 2.52 -10.54 -29.02
C VAL A 773 2.62 -11.84 -28.23
N ALA A 774 3.57 -12.69 -28.58
CA ALA A 774 3.84 -13.95 -27.91
C ALA A 774 5.07 -13.85 -27.00
N LEU A 775 4.96 -14.39 -25.78
CA LEU A 775 6.05 -14.54 -24.82
C LEU A 775 6.29 -16.02 -24.52
N ASP A 776 7.44 -16.52 -24.96
CA ASP A 776 7.92 -17.89 -24.75
C ASP A 776 9.00 -17.91 -23.66
N LEU A 777 8.68 -18.47 -22.50
CA LEU A 777 9.61 -18.69 -21.38
C LEU A 777 10.35 -20.02 -21.56
N GLN A 778 11.67 -20.00 -21.38
CA GLN A 778 12.55 -21.18 -21.50
C GLN A 778 13.04 -21.63 -20.12
#